data_AF-A0A9P8MFC5-F1
#
_entry.id   AF-A0A9P8MFC5-F1
#
_cell.length_a   1.000
_cell.length_b   1.000
_cell.length_c   1.000
_cell.angle_alpha   90.00
_cell.angle_beta   90.00
_cell.angle_gamma   90.00
#
_symmetry.space_group_name_H-M   'P 1'
#
loop_
_entity.id
_entity.type
_entity.pdbx_description
1 polymer ?
#
loop_
_entity_poly.entity_id
_entity_poly.type
_entity_poly.pdbx_seq_one_letter_code
_entity_poly.pdbx_strand_id
1 'polypeptide(L)'
;MADIRVQSLRKPVDVSEYLFRRLYEVGVRSLHGVPGDYNLVALDYLPKSGLKWVGSVNELNAAYAADGYARVKQIGALLTTFGVGELSAINGVAGAFSERIPVVHIVGYPSTLSQRDGMLLHHTLGNGDFNVFANMSSQISCQVAKLNSPSDIADQIDHALRECWVQSRPVYITLPTDMAETKVEGARLDRPIDLTEPQNDPEKEDYVVDVIMKYLNAAKNPVLLVDACAVRHRVLPEVHDLLAKSNLPVFVTPMGKSAVNEQHDNFGGVYAGDGSYPPEVKDIVESSDLVVSIGALKSDFNTAGFSYRTSQLNSIDLHSDHCVVKYSTYPGVRMKGVLRKVVKRIDPKQLNIRASPAVRNEAREHHDGSATITQAWFWPRLGEFLTDADIVVTETGTANFGIWDTKFPSGVTALSQVLWGSIGWSVGACQGAALAAKDMGEKRRTILFVGDGSFQLTAQELSTMIRHELNPIIFVICNEGFTIERFIHGMDAGYNDIAKWDNRGLVDVFGGQGKAQKFAVKTKDELNELLAKPSFKAANELQLVEYGKTMYGIEPPANDDEIAQGDEHQDIEASIEAELSSMKSSGKADTNQTFKPVSSGVECLFFMKTMDPVQPGSLAKKMCEDARDCQDQRQRKCKYINRLTPVVNMDKATDKGIAKVARAVLSPWFELKDEEKGDADKTEAPLSAVPSPPYTYAIRHNIRNHTTFKSGEVIQKIAGLIDAKHCVNLSKPDKVILVEIFQLFCGISVVDGKEWEELKRYNMNELYSLTPVVGKKD
;
A
#
# COMPACT_ATOMS: atom_id res chain seq x y z
N MET A 1 -36.38 42.07 -11.87
CA MET A 1 -37.20 41.38 -10.85
C MET A 1 -36.29 40.40 -10.14
N ALA A 2 -36.19 40.43 -8.81
CA ALA A 2 -35.45 39.40 -8.10
C ALA A 2 -36.12 38.04 -8.35
N ASP A 3 -35.33 36.99 -8.56
CA ASP A 3 -35.81 35.62 -8.75
C ASP A 3 -36.75 35.23 -7.60
N ILE A 4 -37.96 34.73 -7.92
CA ILE A 4 -38.98 34.32 -6.95
C ILE A 4 -38.40 33.34 -5.91
N ARG A 5 -37.42 32.52 -6.31
CA ARG A 5 -36.71 31.60 -5.40
C ARG A 5 -35.97 32.35 -4.30
N VAL A 6 -35.28 33.44 -4.63
CA VAL A 6 -34.54 34.26 -3.67
C VAL A 6 -35.49 34.97 -2.71
N GLN A 7 -36.67 35.38 -3.17
CA GLN A 7 -37.69 36.01 -2.32
C GLN A 7 -38.25 35.07 -1.25
N SER A 8 -38.17 33.74 -1.45
CA SER A 8 -38.63 32.74 -0.49
C SER A 8 -37.59 32.41 0.60
N LEU A 9 -36.34 32.81 0.43
CA LEU A 9 -35.25 32.54 1.38
C LEU A 9 -35.37 33.46 2.59
N ARG A 10 -35.25 32.88 3.80
CA ARG A 10 -35.30 33.63 5.06
C ARG A 10 -33.94 34.26 5.39
N LYS A 11 -32.85 33.52 5.17
CA LYS A 11 -31.48 33.97 5.38
C LYS A 11 -30.64 33.68 4.13
N PRO A 12 -30.78 34.45 3.05
CA PRO A 12 -30.04 34.21 1.80
C PRO A 12 -28.53 34.35 2.00
N VAL A 13 -27.76 33.32 1.64
CA VAL A 13 -26.29 33.27 1.71
C VAL A 13 -25.73 32.71 0.39
N ASP A 14 -24.57 33.19 -0.05
CA ASP A 14 -23.91 32.65 -1.26
C ASP A 14 -23.41 31.22 -1.01
N VAL A 15 -23.47 30.34 -2.01
CA VAL A 15 -23.00 28.95 -1.89
C VAL A 15 -21.57 28.88 -1.37
N SER A 16 -20.66 29.71 -1.89
CA SER A 16 -19.25 29.71 -1.47
C SER A 16 -19.09 30.12 0.00
N GLU A 17 -19.84 31.12 0.46
CA GLU A 17 -19.86 31.51 1.86
C GLU A 17 -20.41 30.38 2.74
N TYR A 18 -21.50 29.73 2.33
CA TYR A 18 -22.09 28.61 3.06
C TYR A 18 -21.08 27.47 3.22
N LEU A 19 -20.45 27.03 2.12
CA LEU A 19 -19.47 25.96 2.09
C LEU A 19 -18.28 26.26 3.02
N PHE A 20 -17.72 27.46 2.92
CA PHE A 20 -16.53 27.82 3.68
C PHE A 20 -16.80 28.08 5.15
N ARG A 21 -17.97 28.62 5.50
CA ARG A 21 -18.40 28.70 6.90
C ARG A 21 -18.57 27.32 7.52
N ARG A 22 -19.09 26.34 6.77
CA ARG A 22 -19.17 24.96 7.22
C ARG A 22 -17.79 24.30 7.36
N LEU A 23 -16.87 24.51 6.42
CA LEU A 23 -15.48 24.06 6.56
C LEU A 23 -14.81 24.62 7.82
N TYR A 24 -15.01 25.93 8.08
CA TYR A 24 -14.50 26.56 9.30
C TYR A 24 -15.12 25.93 10.56
N GLU A 25 -16.44 25.70 10.55
CA GLU A 25 -17.18 25.09 11.65
C GLU A 25 -16.67 23.69 12.00
N VAL A 26 -16.43 22.83 10.99
CA VAL A 26 -15.93 21.45 11.21
C VAL A 26 -14.44 21.40 11.58
N GLY A 27 -13.75 22.55 11.61
CA GLY A 27 -12.41 22.68 12.18
C GLY A 27 -11.32 23.11 11.19
N VAL A 28 -11.61 23.21 9.89
CA VAL A 28 -10.61 23.68 8.91
C VAL A 28 -10.27 25.15 9.17
N ARG A 29 -8.99 25.53 9.06
CA ARG A 29 -8.56 26.94 9.13
C ARG A 29 -7.78 27.38 7.89
N SER A 30 -7.12 26.44 7.23
CA SER A 30 -6.34 26.68 6.02
C SER A 30 -6.78 25.74 4.91
N LEU A 31 -7.06 26.31 3.73
CA LEU A 31 -7.48 25.58 2.53
C LEU A 31 -6.28 25.44 1.59
N HIS A 32 -5.91 24.20 1.29
CA HIS A 32 -4.82 23.88 0.36
C HIS A 32 -5.31 23.93 -1.09
N GLY A 33 -4.40 24.02 -2.05
CA GLY A 33 -4.75 23.95 -3.47
C GLY A 33 -3.99 24.95 -4.34
N VAL A 34 -4.46 25.07 -5.58
CA VAL A 34 -3.91 25.95 -6.62
C VAL A 34 -5.08 26.72 -7.27
N PRO A 35 -4.93 28.04 -7.52
CA PRO A 35 -5.98 28.80 -8.19
C PRO A 35 -6.14 28.38 -9.64
N GLY A 36 -7.36 28.41 -10.14
CA GLY A 36 -7.70 28.27 -11.55
C GLY A 36 -8.98 29.03 -11.87
N ASP A 37 -9.19 29.37 -13.12
CA ASP A 37 -10.29 30.23 -13.58
C ASP A 37 -11.67 29.79 -13.06
N TYR A 38 -11.93 28.49 -12.93
CA TYR A 38 -13.19 27.96 -12.40
C TYR A 38 -13.36 28.06 -10.87
N ASN A 39 -12.32 28.41 -10.10
CA ASN A 39 -12.40 28.53 -8.63
C ASN A 39 -12.09 29.93 -8.08
N LEU A 40 -11.68 30.90 -8.91
CA LEU A 40 -11.27 32.24 -8.46
C LEU A 40 -12.37 32.96 -7.66
N VAL A 41 -13.61 32.94 -8.15
CA VAL A 41 -14.75 33.59 -7.47
C VAL A 41 -14.98 32.99 -6.09
N ALA A 42 -14.84 31.67 -5.95
CA ALA A 42 -14.96 31.02 -4.65
C ALA A 42 -13.83 31.49 -3.72
N LEU A 43 -12.58 31.55 -4.18
CA LEU A 43 -11.42 31.95 -3.37
C LEU A 43 -11.59 33.31 -2.67
N ASP A 44 -12.31 34.27 -3.29
CA ASP A 44 -12.61 35.58 -2.70
C ASP A 44 -13.45 35.52 -1.40
N TYR A 45 -14.12 34.40 -1.15
CA TYR A 45 -14.91 34.17 0.06
C TYR A 45 -14.11 33.63 1.25
N LEU A 46 -12.86 33.21 1.05
CA LEU A 46 -12.04 32.62 2.14
C LEU A 46 -11.85 33.59 3.31
N PRO A 47 -11.40 34.86 3.11
CA PRO A 47 -11.17 35.77 4.23
C PRO A 47 -12.45 36.09 4.99
N LYS A 48 -13.57 36.26 4.27
CA LYS A 48 -14.90 36.53 4.86
C LYS A 48 -15.41 35.36 5.71
N SER A 49 -14.95 34.14 5.41
CA SER A 49 -15.32 32.91 6.12
C SER A 49 -14.31 32.51 7.20
N GLY A 50 -13.28 33.33 7.45
CA GLY A 50 -12.25 33.05 8.45
C GLY A 50 -11.23 31.98 8.03
N LEU A 51 -11.23 31.57 6.76
CA LEU A 51 -10.28 30.62 6.20
C LEU A 51 -9.09 31.34 5.57
N LYS A 52 -7.93 30.68 5.58
CA LYS A 52 -6.70 31.13 4.94
C LYS A 52 -6.45 30.32 3.66
N TRP A 53 -6.04 30.99 2.60
CA TRP A 53 -5.53 30.32 1.41
C TRP A 53 -4.07 29.91 1.64
N VAL A 54 -3.76 28.63 1.43
CA VAL A 54 -2.37 28.17 1.50
C VAL A 54 -1.66 28.47 0.19
N GLY A 55 -2.22 28.10 -0.96
CA GLY A 55 -1.60 28.27 -2.27
C GLY A 55 -0.35 27.41 -2.45
N SER A 56 -0.53 26.10 -2.51
CA SER A 56 0.55 25.10 -2.72
C SER A 56 1.19 25.26 -4.11
N VAL A 57 2.32 24.59 -4.34
CA VAL A 57 3.04 24.71 -5.61
C VAL A 57 2.37 23.93 -6.75
N ASN A 58 1.76 22.79 -6.43
CA ASN A 58 0.92 22.00 -7.33
C ASN A 58 -0.18 21.27 -6.53
N GLU A 59 -1.15 20.68 -7.23
CA GLU A 59 -2.32 20.05 -6.63
C GLU A 59 -2.03 18.69 -5.98
N LEU A 60 -1.00 17.95 -6.44
CA LEU A 60 -0.56 16.72 -5.80
C LEU A 60 -0.05 17.01 -4.38
N ASN A 61 0.86 17.97 -4.25
CA ASN A 61 1.40 18.42 -2.98
C ASN A 61 0.32 19.03 -2.09
N ALA A 62 -0.63 19.78 -2.68
CA ALA A 62 -1.78 20.30 -1.95
C ALA A 62 -2.62 19.18 -1.32
N ALA A 63 -2.83 18.07 -2.04
CA ALA A 63 -3.56 16.92 -1.54
C ALA A 63 -2.81 16.20 -0.42
N TYR A 64 -1.49 16.02 -0.55
CA TYR A 64 -0.66 15.48 0.53
C TYR A 64 -0.62 16.39 1.77
N ALA A 65 -0.58 17.71 1.57
CA ALA A 65 -0.66 18.67 2.67
C ALA A 65 -2.03 18.67 3.35
N ALA A 66 -3.13 18.56 2.60
CA ALA A 66 -4.45 18.40 3.18
C ALA A 66 -4.57 17.09 4.00
N ASP A 67 -3.97 15.99 3.53
CA ASP A 67 -3.86 14.73 4.28
C ASP A 67 -3.08 14.94 5.60
N GLY A 68 -1.86 15.49 5.55
CA GLY A 68 -1.05 15.73 6.75
C GLY A 68 -1.71 16.70 7.73
N TYR A 69 -2.38 17.73 7.24
CA TYR A 69 -3.17 18.66 8.04
C TYR A 69 -4.32 17.94 8.75
N ALA A 70 -5.03 17.06 8.06
CA ALA A 70 -6.12 16.26 8.61
C ALA A 70 -5.65 15.28 9.69
N ARG A 71 -4.44 14.73 9.58
CA ARG A 71 -3.89 13.82 10.60
C ARG A 71 -3.64 14.51 11.95
N VAL A 72 -3.40 15.82 11.94
CA VAL A 72 -3.21 16.62 13.17
C VAL A 72 -4.51 17.27 13.63
N LYS A 73 -5.24 17.94 12.72
CA LYS A 73 -6.46 18.71 13.03
C LYS A 73 -7.76 17.94 12.88
N GLN A 74 -7.70 16.65 12.57
CA GLN A 74 -8.82 15.72 12.35
C GLN A 74 -9.64 15.92 11.07
N ILE A 75 -9.42 17.00 10.30
CA ILE A 75 -9.99 17.19 8.97
C ILE A 75 -9.16 18.17 8.15
N GLY A 76 -9.01 17.89 6.86
CA GLY A 76 -8.30 18.72 5.89
C GLY A 76 -9.20 19.05 4.71
N ALA A 77 -8.85 20.10 3.97
CA ALA A 77 -9.56 20.46 2.75
C ALA A 77 -8.58 20.97 1.69
N LEU A 78 -8.93 20.69 0.44
CA LEU A 78 -8.21 21.17 -0.73
C LEU A 78 -9.19 21.68 -1.80
N LEU A 79 -8.80 22.70 -2.55
CA LEU A 79 -9.56 23.29 -3.64
C LEU A 79 -8.73 23.31 -4.93
N THR A 80 -9.21 22.62 -5.96
CA THR A 80 -8.58 22.57 -7.28
C THR A 80 -9.47 23.15 -8.37
N THR A 81 -8.94 23.30 -9.57
CA THR A 81 -9.73 23.59 -10.78
C THR A 81 -10.12 22.31 -11.51
N PHE A 82 -11.17 22.39 -12.33
CA PHE A 82 -11.72 21.30 -13.12
C PHE A 82 -10.68 20.66 -14.05
N GLY A 83 -10.72 19.33 -14.16
CA GLY A 83 -9.88 18.54 -15.07
C GLY A 83 -8.41 18.51 -14.66
N VAL A 84 -7.64 19.54 -14.98
CA VAL A 84 -6.17 19.54 -14.82
C VAL A 84 -5.73 19.51 -13.35
N GLY A 85 -6.45 20.20 -12.47
CA GLY A 85 -6.10 20.30 -11.06
C GLY A 85 -6.54 19.05 -10.30
N GLU A 86 -7.80 18.64 -10.46
CA GLU A 86 -8.34 17.47 -9.74
C GLU A 86 -7.65 16.16 -10.12
N LEU A 87 -7.25 15.98 -11.38
CA LEU A 87 -6.51 14.79 -11.80
C LEU A 87 -5.08 14.78 -11.26
N SER A 88 -4.47 15.95 -11.07
CA SER A 88 -3.15 16.07 -10.42
C SER A 88 -3.23 15.74 -8.92
N ALA A 89 -4.33 16.13 -8.25
CA ALA A 89 -4.58 15.82 -6.84
C ALA A 89 -4.99 14.34 -6.57
N ILE A 90 -5.40 13.60 -7.61
CA ILE A 90 -6.12 12.32 -7.45
C ILE A 90 -5.34 11.28 -6.64
N ASN A 91 -4.00 11.23 -6.79
CA ASN A 91 -3.16 10.30 -6.04
C ASN A 91 -3.13 10.63 -4.53
N GLY A 92 -3.07 11.92 -4.18
CA GLY A 92 -3.14 12.34 -2.78
C GLY A 92 -4.50 12.05 -2.14
N VAL A 93 -5.59 12.24 -2.90
CA VAL A 93 -6.94 11.89 -2.46
C VAL A 93 -7.11 10.37 -2.31
N ALA A 94 -6.59 9.57 -3.25
CA ALA A 94 -6.60 8.12 -3.15
C ALA A 94 -5.81 7.61 -1.93
N GLY A 95 -4.69 8.25 -1.61
CA GLY A 95 -3.94 8.00 -0.38
C GLY A 95 -4.75 8.29 0.87
N ALA A 96 -5.38 9.47 0.95
CA ALA A 96 -6.28 9.81 2.05
C ALA A 96 -7.45 8.83 2.18
N PHE A 97 -8.02 8.36 1.06
CA PHE A 97 -9.05 7.32 1.07
C PHE A 97 -8.51 6.01 1.64
N SER A 98 -7.39 5.51 1.15
CA SER A 98 -6.79 4.24 1.61
C SER A 98 -6.48 4.28 3.11
N GLU A 99 -5.93 5.40 3.57
CA GLU A 99 -5.43 5.62 4.94
C GLU A 99 -6.51 6.05 5.95
N ARG A 100 -7.77 6.13 5.51
CA ARG A 100 -8.92 6.61 6.31
C ARG A 100 -8.72 8.02 6.85
N ILE A 101 -8.34 8.95 5.98
CA ILE A 101 -8.14 10.37 6.31
C ILE A 101 -9.32 11.21 5.79
N PRO A 102 -9.96 12.03 6.63
CA PRO A 102 -11.05 12.91 6.24
C PRO A 102 -10.51 14.15 5.50
N VAL A 103 -10.62 14.14 4.16
CA VAL A 103 -10.20 15.23 3.28
C VAL A 103 -11.37 15.69 2.41
N VAL A 104 -11.70 16.98 2.47
CA VAL A 104 -12.73 17.57 1.60
C VAL A 104 -12.06 18.08 0.33
N HIS A 105 -12.31 17.42 -0.81
CA HIS A 105 -11.84 17.85 -2.13
C HIS A 105 -12.92 18.65 -2.82
N ILE A 106 -12.71 19.96 -2.91
CA ILE A 106 -13.59 20.89 -3.63
C ILE A 106 -12.97 21.15 -5.01
N VAL A 107 -13.80 21.15 -6.05
CA VAL A 107 -13.34 21.45 -7.40
C VAL A 107 -14.19 22.57 -7.99
N GLY A 108 -13.54 23.68 -8.39
CA GLY A 108 -14.20 24.70 -9.19
C GLY A 108 -14.56 24.12 -10.56
N TYR A 109 -15.84 24.18 -10.91
CA TYR A 109 -16.41 23.55 -12.09
C TYR A 109 -16.88 24.59 -13.12
N PRO A 110 -16.92 24.23 -14.41
CA PRO A 110 -17.60 25.03 -15.44
C PRO A 110 -19.05 25.33 -15.06
N SER A 111 -19.63 26.40 -15.61
CA SER A 111 -21.01 26.79 -15.28
C SER A 111 -22.01 25.66 -15.60
N THR A 112 -23.11 25.58 -14.85
CA THR A 112 -24.15 24.55 -15.08
C THR A 112 -24.75 24.62 -16.49
N LEU A 113 -24.84 25.82 -17.07
CA LEU A 113 -25.27 26.03 -18.46
C LEU A 113 -24.29 25.41 -19.47
N SER A 114 -22.99 25.67 -19.30
CA SER A 114 -21.96 25.11 -20.19
C SER A 114 -21.89 23.59 -20.10
N GLN A 115 -22.07 23.05 -18.90
CA GLN A 115 -22.13 21.59 -18.69
C GLN A 115 -23.33 20.98 -19.41
N ARG A 116 -24.53 21.58 -19.25
CA ARG A 116 -25.77 21.12 -19.89
C ARG A 116 -25.67 21.12 -21.42
N ASP A 117 -25.07 22.17 -21.98
CA ASP A 117 -24.99 22.37 -23.42
C ASP A 117 -23.80 21.62 -24.06
N GLY A 118 -23.03 20.86 -23.27
CA GLY A 118 -21.92 20.05 -23.76
C GLY A 118 -20.82 20.89 -24.41
N MET A 119 -20.60 22.11 -23.92
CA MET A 119 -19.68 23.06 -24.56
C MET A 119 -18.24 22.53 -24.56
N LEU A 120 -17.50 22.78 -25.64
CA LEU A 120 -16.08 22.44 -25.73
C LEU A 120 -15.24 23.48 -25.01
N LEU A 121 -14.98 23.24 -23.72
CA LEU A 121 -14.19 24.12 -22.87
C LEU A 121 -12.76 23.59 -22.69
N HIS A 122 -11.83 24.48 -22.37
CA HIS A 122 -10.51 24.08 -21.90
C HIS A 122 -10.64 23.25 -20.60
N HIS A 123 -9.63 22.44 -20.32
CA HIS A 123 -9.63 21.46 -19.22
C HIS A 123 -10.70 20.35 -19.32
N THR A 124 -11.38 20.20 -20.46
CA THR A 124 -12.22 19.03 -20.78
C THR A 124 -11.48 18.02 -21.66
N LEU A 125 -12.08 16.85 -21.87
CA LEU A 125 -11.61 15.88 -22.88
C LEU A 125 -12.08 16.24 -24.31
N GLY A 126 -12.72 17.40 -24.52
CA GLY A 126 -13.21 17.82 -25.83
C GLY A 126 -14.39 17.01 -26.37
N ASN A 127 -15.10 16.27 -25.50
CA ASN A 127 -16.19 15.36 -25.88
C ASN A 127 -17.57 15.74 -25.31
N GLY A 128 -17.67 16.88 -24.62
CA GLY A 128 -18.91 17.36 -24.00
C GLY A 128 -19.32 16.64 -22.70
N ASP A 129 -18.54 15.69 -22.19
CA ASP A 129 -18.80 15.01 -20.92
C ASP A 129 -18.06 15.69 -19.76
N PHE A 130 -18.82 16.40 -18.93
CA PHE A 130 -18.32 17.07 -17.72
C PHE A 130 -18.35 16.19 -16.46
N ASN A 131 -18.87 14.96 -16.54
CA ASN A 131 -18.98 14.05 -15.41
C ASN A 131 -17.80 13.09 -15.29
N VAL A 132 -16.97 12.96 -16.33
CA VAL A 132 -15.88 11.98 -16.38
C VAL A 132 -14.97 12.05 -15.15
N PHE A 133 -14.57 13.24 -14.71
CA PHE A 133 -13.66 13.39 -13.56
C PHE A 133 -14.37 13.16 -12.22
N ALA A 134 -15.62 13.62 -12.05
CA ALA A 134 -16.42 13.26 -10.89
C ALA A 134 -16.64 11.74 -10.78
N ASN A 135 -16.81 11.05 -11.91
CA ASN A 135 -16.93 9.58 -11.94
C ASN A 135 -15.63 8.90 -11.52
N MET A 136 -14.47 9.42 -11.94
CA MET A 136 -13.17 8.93 -11.46
C MET A 136 -13.01 9.15 -9.96
N SER A 137 -13.28 10.36 -9.46
CA SER A 137 -13.17 10.71 -8.04
C SER A 137 -14.16 9.95 -7.15
N SER A 138 -15.30 9.49 -7.69
CA SER A 138 -16.27 8.68 -6.95
C SER A 138 -15.71 7.35 -6.45
N GLN A 139 -14.67 6.81 -7.10
CA GLN A 139 -14.04 5.55 -6.69
C GLN A 139 -13.11 5.70 -5.48
N ILE A 140 -12.76 6.93 -5.12
CA ILE A 140 -11.84 7.28 -4.04
C ILE A 140 -12.43 8.33 -3.09
N SER A 141 -13.77 8.46 -3.08
CA SER A 141 -14.51 9.35 -2.19
C SER A 141 -15.67 8.58 -1.57
N CYS A 142 -15.96 8.78 -0.28
CA CYS A 142 -17.13 8.16 0.35
C CYS A 142 -18.44 8.88 -0.01
N GLN A 143 -18.36 10.12 -0.49
CA GLN A 143 -19.51 10.90 -0.96
C GLN A 143 -19.10 11.85 -2.08
N VAL A 144 -20.00 12.02 -3.05
CA VAL A 144 -19.91 13.01 -4.13
C VAL A 144 -21.09 13.98 -4.03
N ALA A 145 -20.81 15.27 -3.86
CA ALA A 145 -21.80 16.34 -3.88
C ALA A 145 -21.65 17.15 -5.18
N LYS A 146 -22.72 17.23 -5.97
CA LYS A 146 -22.75 18.00 -7.22
C LYS A 146 -23.61 19.24 -7.01
N LEU A 147 -22.99 20.39 -6.79
CA LEU A 147 -23.69 21.62 -6.38
C LEU A 147 -24.33 22.35 -7.57
N ASN A 148 -25.19 21.64 -8.33
CA ASN A 148 -25.81 22.15 -9.55
C ASN A 148 -27.21 22.77 -9.32
N SER A 149 -27.85 22.52 -8.17
CA SER A 149 -29.24 22.92 -7.90
C SER A 149 -29.36 23.68 -6.57
N PRO A 150 -29.69 24.98 -6.57
CA PRO A 150 -29.74 25.77 -5.34
C PRO A 150 -30.67 25.24 -4.24
N SER A 151 -31.68 24.44 -4.60
CA SER A 151 -32.65 23.90 -3.64
C SER A 151 -32.09 22.81 -2.70
N ASP A 152 -30.97 22.16 -3.07
CA ASP A 152 -30.40 21.04 -2.31
C ASP A 152 -28.95 21.26 -1.86
N ILE A 153 -28.26 22.30 -2.35
CA ILE A 153 -26.84 22.57 -2.08
C ILE A 153 -26.51 22.57 -0.59
N ALA A 154 -27.32 23.24 0.24
CA ALA A 154 -27.07 23.32 1.67
C ALA A 154 -27.12 21.92 2.35
N ASP A 155 -28.05 21.07 1.92
CA ASP A 155 -28.13 19.68 2.38
C ASP A 155 -26.97 18.83 1.86
N GLN A 156 -26.60 18.99 0.60
CA GLN A 156 -25.47 18.26 0.00
C GLN A 156 -24.15 18.57 0.71
N ILE A 157 -23.88 19.85 1.01
CA ILE A 157 -22.67 20.28 1.73
C ILE A 157 -22.67 19.71 3.15
N ASP A 158 -23.75 19.91 3.92
CA ASP A 158 -23.83 19.42 5.31
C ASP A 158 -23.65 17.90 5.36
N HIS A 159 -24.28 17.17 4.43
CA HIS A 159 -24.17 15.72 4.34
C HIS A 159 -22.76 15.27 3.96
N ALA A 160 -22.14 15.86 2.93
CA ALA A 160 -20.79 15.50 2.50
C ALA A 160 -19.76 15.73 3.63
N LEU A 161 -19.84 16.87 4.33
CA LEU A 161 -18.93 17.14 5.45
C LEU A 161 -19.14 16.18 6.62
N ARG A 162 -20.39 15.81 6.92
CA ARG A 162 -20.70 14.80 7.92
C ARG A 162 -20.11 13.43 7.54
N GLU A 163 -20.31 12.99 6.30
CA GLU A 163 -19.81 11.69 5.85
C GLU A 163 -18.28 11.65 5.78
N CYS A 164 -17.64 12.76 5.39
CA CYS A 164 -16.19 12.92 5.46
C CYS A 164 -15.66 12.62 6.87
N TRP A 165 -16.28 13.25 7.88
CA TRP A 165 -15.92 13.09 9.28
C TRP A 165 -16.20 11.69 9.81
N VAL A 166 -17.45 11.20 9.68
CA VAL A 166 -17.90 9.94 10.30
C VAL A 166 -17.22 8.75 9.66
N GLN A 167 -17.11 8.72 8.32
CA GLN A 167 -16.43 7.62 7.64
C GLN A 167 -14.91 7.73 7.70
N SER A 168 -14.39 8.89 8.11
CA SER A 168 -12.96 9.22 8.07
C SER A 168 -12.39 8.95 6.68
N ARG A 169 -12.99 9.55 5.65
CA ARG A 169 -12.64 9.31 4.25
C ARG A 169 -12.84 10.59 3.43
N PRO A 170 -12.20 10.71 2.26
CA PRO A 170 -12.40 11.86 1.40
C PRO A 170 -13.82 12.00 0.87
N VAL A 171 -14.23 13.24 0.65
CA VAL A 171 -15.45 13.57 -0.10
C VAL A 171 -15.12 14.54 -1.22
N TYR A 172 -15.90 14.47 -2.28
CA TYR A 172 -15.70 15.26 -3.49
C TYR A 172 -16.88 16.20 -3.71
N ILE A 173 -16.61 17.49 -3.85
CA ILE A 173 -17.64 18.54 -3.99
C ILE A 173 -17.36 19.33 -5.27
N THR A 174 -18.28 19.32 -6.22
CA THR A 174 -18.20 20.19 -7.41
C THR A 174 -18.81 21.54 -7.09
N LEU A 175 -18.16 22.62 -7.50
CA LEU A 175 -18.63 24.00 -7.31
C LEU A 175 -18.66 24.73 -8.66
N PRO A 176 -19.78 24.67 -9.41
CA PRO A 176 -19.93 25.41 -10.66
C PRO A 176 -19.77 26.93 -10.46
N THR A 177 -19.15 27.61 -11.42
CA THR A 177 -18.88 29.06 -11.32
C THR A 177 -20.13 29.91 -11.16
N ASP A 178 -21.24 29.57 -11.82
CA ASP A 178 -22.53 30.25 -11.69
C ASP A 178 -23.23 29.97 -10.35
N MET A 179 -22.90 28.85 -9.71
CA MET A 179 -23.44 28.49 -8.40
C MET A 179 -22.68 29.16 -7.26
N ALA A 180 -21.41 29.51 -7.44
CA ALA A 180 -20.55 30.10 -6.41
C ALA A 180 -21.17 31.31 -5.68
N GLU A 181 -21.88 32.18 -6.42
CA GLU A 181 -22.56 33.38 -5.92
C GLU A 181 -24.10 33.23 -5.86
N THR A 182 -24.63 32.05 -6.14
CA THR A 182 -26.07 31.81 -6.07
C THR A 182 -26.52 31.79 -4.61
N LYS A 183 -27.68 32.40 -4.31
CA LYS A 183 -28.24 32.43 -2.96
C LYS A 183 -28.92 31.10 -2.60
N VAL A 184 -28.59 30.57 -1.43
CA VAL A 184 -29.22 29.42 -0.77
C VAL A 184 -29.72 29.78 0.63
N GLU A 185 -30.54 28.91 1.25
CA GLU A 185 -31.04 29.13 2.60
C GLU A 185 -29.93 28.92 3.65
N GLY A 186 -29.58 29.99 4.36
CA GLY A 186 -28.52 30.03 5.38
C GLY A 186 -28.98 29.67 6.79
N ALA A 187 -30.29 29.48 7.06
CA ALA A 187 -30.78 29.14 8.40
C ALA A 187 -30.12 27.90 9.03
N ARG A 188 -29.58 26.99 8.22
CA ARG A 188 -28.82 25.83 8.71
C ARG A 188 -27.51 26.19 9.39
N LEU A 189 -26.91 27.34 9.07
CA LEU A 189 -25.67 27.82 9.69
C LEU A 189 -25.87 28.29 11.15
N ASP A 190 -27.12 28.43 11.61
CA ASP A 190 -27.42 28.73 13.02
C ASP A 190 -27.23 27.51 13.94
N ARG A 191 -27.07 26.31 13.37
CA ARG A 191 -26.86 25.05 14.09
C ARG A 191 -25.64 24.32 13.53
N PRO A 192 -24.74 23.80 14.38
CA PRO A 192 -23.60 23.05 13.89
C PRO A 192 -24.02 21.75 13.20
N ILE A 193 -23.22 21.27 12.26
CA ILE A 193 -23.35 19.93 11.69
C ILE A 193 -23.20 18.90 12.83
N ASP A 194 -24.11 17.93 12.87
CA ASP A 194 -24.00 16.81 13.80
C ASP A 194 -22.91 15.84 13.36
N LEU A 195 -21.72 16.01 13.94
CA LEU A 195 -20.55 15.16 13.75
C LEU A 195 -20.49 13.99 14.75
N THR A 196 -21.57 13.73 15.49
CA THR A 196 -21.60 12.59 16.41
C THR A 196 -21.54 11.27 15.65
N GLU A 197 -20.76 10.33 16.19
CA GLU A 197 -20.71 8.97 15.67
C GLU A 197 -22.09 8.30 15.83
N PRO A 198 -22.57 7.58 14.81
CA PRO A 198 -23.79 6.79 14.88
C PRO A 198 -23.78 5.87 16.12
N GLN A 199 -24.89 5.90 16.86
CA GLN A 199 -25.07 5.05 18.04
C GLN A 199 -25.30 3.60 17.62
N ASN A 200 -24.79 2.68 18.41
CA ASN A 200 -25.10 1.28 18.26
C ASN A 200 -26.52 0.99 18.75
N ASP A 201 -27.11 -0.10 18.24
CA ASP A 201 -28.28 -0.71 18.85
C ASP A 201 -27.93 -1.15 20.29
N PRO A 202 -28.65 -0.68 21.33
CA PRO A 202 -28.26 -0.92 22.72
C PRO A 202 -28.21 -2.41 23.10
N GLU A 203 -29.18 -3.20 22.66
CA GLU A 203 -29.27 -4.63 23.00
C GLU A 203 -28.14 -5.43 22.33
N LYS A 204 -27.87 -5.17 21.04
CA LYS A 204 -26.75 -5.79 20.33
C LYS A 204 -25.41 -5.39 20.93
N GLU A 205 -25.23 -4.12 21.29
CA GLU A 205 -24.01 -3.65 21.92
C GLU A 205 -23.79 -4.33 23.28
N ASP A 206 -24.83 -4.40 24.13
CA ASP A 206 -24.75 -5.06 25.43
C ASP A 206 -24.39 -6.54 25.29
N TYR A 207 -25.01 -7.25 24.35
CA TYR A 207 -24.67 -8.64 24.05
C TYR A 207 -23.20 -8.80 23.63
N VAL A 208 -22.71 -7.97 22.70
CA VAL A 208 -21.32 -8.05 22.25
C VAL A 208 -20.35 -7.76 23.39
N VAL A 209 -20.65 -6.77 24.24
CA VAL A 209 -19.86 -6.46 25.44
C VAL A 209 -19.82 -7.66 26.39
N ASP A 210 -20.93 -8.34 26.63
CA ASP A 210 -20.97 -9.52 27.50
C ASP A 210 -20.13 -10.67 26.95
N VAL A 211 -20.17 -10.90 25.62
CA VAL A 211 -19.33 -11.89 24.96
C VAL A 211 -17.84 -11.54 25.08
N ILE A 212 -17.48 -10.27 24.90
CA ILE A 212 -16.09 -9.78 25.07
C ILE A 212 -15.62 -9.98 26.51
N MET A 213 -16.43 -9.55 27.50
CA MET A 213 -16.10 -9.68 28.92
C MET A 213 -15.92 -11.14 29.34
N LYS A 214 -16.76 -12.05 28.81
CA LYS A 214 -16.62 -13.50 29.04
C LYS A 214 -15.24 -14.01 28.60
N TYR A 215 -14.75 -13.60 27.43
CA TYR A 215 -13.44 -14.05 26.94
C TYR A 215 -12.29 -13.35 27.67
N LEU A 216 -12.39 -12.04 27.91
CA LEU A 216 -11.38 -11.27 28.65
C LEU A 216 -11.14 -11.84 30.06
N ASN A 217 -12.22 -12.13 30.80
CA ASN A 217 -12.12 -12.67 32.17
C ASN A 217 -11.60 -14.12 32.21
N ALA A 218 -11.75 -14.87 31.11
CA ALA A 218 -11.28 -16.25 31.02
C ALA A 218 -9.83 -16.37 30.50
N ALA A 219 -9.30 -15.33 29.86
CA ALA A 219 -7.97 -15.32 29.26
C ALA A 219 -6.88 -15.31 30.33
N LYS A 220 -5.82 -16.08 30.10
CA LYS A 220 -4.65 -16.22 30.99
C LYS A 220 -3.47 -15.34 30.58
N ASN A 221 -3.45 -14.90 29.32
CA ASN A 221 -2.43 -14.02 28.76
C ASN A 221 -3.04 -13.05 27.71
N PRO A 222 -4.08 -12.25 28.06
CA PRO A 222 -4.65 -11.29 27.14
C PRO A 222 -3.73 -10.11 26.84
N VAL A 223 -3.75 -9.63 25.60
CA VAL A 223 -2.99 -8.44 25.16
C VAL A 223 -3.87 -7.48 24.36
N LEU A 224 -3.52 -6.19 24.37
CA LEU A 224 -4.12 -5.17 23.50
C LEU A 224 -3.21 -4.93 22.29
N LEU A 225 -3.79 -4.89 21.09
CA LEU A 225 -3.09 -4.50 19.87
C LEU A 225 -3.82 -3.33 19.21
N VAL A 226 -3.22 -2.14 19.24
CA VAL A 226 -3.83 -0.90 18.75
C VAL A 226 -3.26 -0.54 17.38
N ASP A 227 -4.14 -0.24 16.43
CA ASP A 227 -3.77 -0.02 15.03
C ASP A 227 -4.44 1.27 14.46
N ALA A 228 -4.14 1.58 13.20
CA ALA A 228 -4.46 2.80 12.48
C ALA A 228 -5.87 3.35 12.79
N CYS A 229 -6.90 2.52 12.66
CA CYS A 229 -8.28 2.99 12.73
C CYS A 229 -8.68 3.43 14.14
N ALA A 230 -7.95 3.03 15.19
CA ALA A 230 -8.17 3.57 16.54
C ALA A 230 -7.90 5.08 16.57
N VAL A 231 -6.84 5.52 15.88
CA VAL A 231 -6.49 6.93 15.69
C VAL A 231 -7.50 7.58 14.74
N ARG A 232 -7.71 7.00 13.55
CA ARG A 232 -8.51 7.63 12.47
C ARG A 232 -9.98 7.86 12.84
N HIS A 233 -10.56 6.95 13.63
CA HIS A 233 -11.94 7.07 14.11
C HIS A 233 -12.05 7.63 15.52
N ARG A 234 -11.00 8.31 16.01
CA ARG A 234 -11.02 9.11 17.25
C ARG A 234 -11.54 8.31 18.46
N VAL A 235 -10.96 7.13 18.67
CA VAL A 235 -11.25 6.26 19.84
C VAL A 235 -10.07 6.10 20.80
N LEU A 236 -8.99 6.87 20.60
CA LEU A 236 -7.85 6.88 21.52
C LEU A 236 -8.24 7.18 22.98
N PRO A 237 -9.17 8.12 23.28
CA PRO A 237 -9.60 8.32 24.67
C PRO A 237 -10.12 7.03 25.31
N GLU A 238 -10.97 6.30 24.61
CA GLU A 238 -11.50 5.01 25.08
C GLU A 238 -10.41 3.93 25.20
N VAL A 239 -9.41 3.92 24.30
CA VAL A 239 -8.26 3.03 24.37
C VAL A 239 -7.39 3.33 25.59
N HIS A 240 -7.14 4.61 25.88
CA HIS A 240 -6.37 5.03 27.05
C HIS A 240 -7.10 4.72 28.36
N ASP A 241 -8.42 4.93 28.42
CA ASP A 241 -9.23 4.54 29.58
C ASP A 241 -9.19 3.02 29.80
N LEU A 242 -9.25 2.23 28.72
CA LEU A 242 -9.12 0.77 28.79
C LEU A 242 -7.74 0.37 29.29
N LEU A 243 -6.68 0.98 28.77
CA LEU A 243 -5.31 0.70 29.20
C LEU A 243 -5.11 1.05 30.68
N ALA A 244 -5.50 2.26 31.09
CA ALA A 244 -5.35 2.74 32.47
C ALA A 244 -6.12 1.86 33.47
N LYS A 245 -7.30 1.37 33.08
CA LYS A 245 -8.11 0.51 33.95
C LYS A 245 -7.64 -0.94 33.95
N SER A 246 -7.39 -1.51 32.77
CA SER A 246 -7.04 -2.94 32.64
C SER A 246 -5.60 -3.27 33.00
N ASN A 247 -4.69 -2.29 32.80
CA ASN A 247 -3.25 -2.44 32.93
C ASN A 247 -2.67 -3.63 32.12
N LEU A 248 -3.33 -4.01 31.02
CA LEU A 248 -2.88 -5.09 30.15
C LEU A 248 -1.64 -4.68 29.32
N PRO A 249 -0.81 -5.65 28.91
CA PRO A 249 0.17 -5.44 27.85
C PRO A 249 -0.46 -4.81 26.62
N VAL A 250 0.16 -3.74 26.12
CA VAL A 250 -0.29 -3.04 24.94
C VAL A 250 0.81 -2.94 23.90
N PHE A 251 0.45 -3.26 22.68
CA PHE A 251 1.31 -3.20 21.50
C PHE A 251 0.63 -2.32 20.46
N VAL A 252 1.44 -1.76 19.56
CA VAL A 252 0.95 -1.04 18.39
C VAL A 252 1.43 -1.71 17.12
N THR A 253 0.71 -1.54 16.03
CA THR A 253 1.20 -1.87 14.69
C THR A 253 2.06 -0.71 14.14
N PRO A 254 2.77 -0.89 13.02
CA PRO A 254 3.41 0.21 12.29
C PRO A 254 2.49 1.42 12.04
N MET A 255 1.28 1.22 11.52
CA MET A 255 0.31 2.30 11.28
C MET A 255 -0.35 2.84 12.55
N GLY A 256 -0.35 2.05 13.61
CA GLY A 256 -0.83 2.41 14.95
C GLY A 256 0.23 3.06 15.83
N LYS A 257 1.46 3.26 15.34
CA LYS A 257 2.52 3.86 16.15
C LYS A 257 2.10 5.23 16.67
N SER A 258 2.45 5.55 17.92
CA SER A 258 1.94 6.68 18.71
C SER A 258 0.45 6.65 19.14
N ALA A 259 -0.33 5.63 18.78
CA ALA A 259 -1.73 5.51 19.24
C ALA A 259 -1.85 5.34 20.76
N VAL A 260 -0.80 4.84 21.41
CA VAL A 260 -0.70 4.78 22.87
C VAL A 260 0.53 5.55 23.35
N ASN A 261 0.52 5.97 24.61
CA ASN A 261 1.72 6.55 25.21
C ASN A 261 2.79 5.45 25.34
N GLU A 262 3.84 5.52 24.52
CA GLU A 262 4.93 4.53 24.51
C GLU A 262 5.78 4.59 25.80
N GLN A 263 5.63 5.63 26.63
CA GLN A 263 6.22 5.71 27.97
C GLN A 263 5.43 4.95 29.04
N HIS A 264 4.26 4.41 28.72
CA HIS A 264 3.48 3.60 29.65
C HIS A 264 4.23 2.31 30.03
N ASP A 265 4.21 1.93 31.31
CA ASP A 265 4.97 0.77 31.83
C ASP A 265 4.63 -0.55 31.14
N ASN A 266 3.39 -0.68 30.63
CA ASN A 266 2.92 -1.86 29.89
C ASN A 266 2.97 -1.72 28.36
N PHE A 267 3.59 -0.67 27.82
CA PHE A 267 3.87 -0.61 26.39
C PHE A 267 4.95 -1.62 26.02
N GLY A 268 4.60 -2.58 25.16
CA GLY A 268 5.47 -3.68 24.79
C GLY A 268 6.22 -3.51 23.47
N GLY A 269 5.86 -2.55 22.62
CA GLY A 269 6.54 -2.28 21.36
C GLY A 269 5.63 -2.34 20.13
N VAL A 270 6.27 -2.48 18.97
CA VAL A 270 5.65 -2.54 17.64
C VAL A 270 5.52 -3.99 17.20
N TYR A 271 4.29 -4.46 16.97
CA TYR A 271 3.99 -5.77 16.41
C TYR A 271 3.75 -5.66 14.90
N ALA A 272 4.57 -6.36 14.11
CA ALA A 272 4.48 -6.41 12.66
C ALA A 272 4.82 -7.81 12.13
N GLY A 273 4.46 -8.88 12.86
CA GLY A 273 4.84 -10.26 12.48
C GLY A 273 6.36 -10.46 12.59
N ASP A 274 7.00 -10.93 11.52
CA ASP A 274 8.45 -11.14 11.47
C ASP A 274 9.26 -9.83 11.57
N GLY A 275 8.62 -8.68 11.32
CA GLY A 275 9.22 -7.35 11.50
C GLY A 275 8.99 -6.72 12.88
N SER A 276 8.51 -7.48 13.87
CA SER A 276 8.20 -6.94 15.20
C SER A 276 9.44 -6.42 15.92
N TYR A 277 9.27 -5.31 16.67
CA TYR A 277 10.34 -4.69 17.44
C TYR A 277 9.86 -4.25 18.84
N PRO A 278 10.59 -4.59 19.91
CA PRO A 278 11.73 -5.52 19.94
C PRO A 278 11.35 -6.94 19.47
N PRO A 279 12.32 -7.81 19.10
CA PRO A 279 12.02 -9.13 18.54
C PRO A 279 11.09 -10.00 19.41
N GLU A 280 11.16 -9.86 20.73
CA GLU A 280 10.34 -10.61 21.70
C GLU A 280 8.84 -10.29 21.59
N VAL A 281 8.48 -9.13 21.02
CA VAL A 281 7.09 -8.71 20.81
C VAL A 281 6.32 -9.76 20.01
N LYS A 282 6.96 -10.34 19.00
CA LYS A 282 6.33 -11.36 18.16
C LYS A 282 5.84 -12.54 19.01
N ASP A 283 6.73 -13.12 19.80
CA ASP A 283 6.42 -14.30 20.61
C ASP A 283 5.35 -14.00 21.66
N ILE A 284 5.35 -12.80 22.24
CA ILE A 284 4.36 -12.40 23.26
C ILE A 284 2.97 -12.25 22.65
N VAL A 285 2.86 -11.58 21.50
CA VAL A 285 1.58 -11.37 20.83
C VAL A 285 1.05 -12.68 20.24
N GLU A 286 1.90 -13.48 19.58
CA GLU A 286 1.48 -14.71 18.91
C GLU A 286 1.19 -15.87 19.88
N SER A 287 1.81 -15.88 21.07
CA SER A 287 1.48 -16.84 22.15
C SER A 287 0.31 -16.41 23.04
N SER A 288 -0.27 -15.22 22.81
CA SER A 288 -1.44 -14.76 23.55
C SER A 288 -2.65 -15.68 23.32
N ASP A 289 -3.37 -15.98 24.40
CA ASP A 289 -4.64 -16.71 24.31
C ASP A 289 -5.84 -15.79 24.05
N LEU A 290 -5.63 -14.47 24.05
CA LEU A 290 -6.61 -13.48 23.61
C LEU A 290 -5.96 -12.15 23.18
N VAL A 291 -5.99 -11.84 21.89
CA VAL A 291 -5.61 -10.54 21.32
C VAL A 291 -6.86 -9.69 21.12
N VAL A 292 -6.97 -8.57 21.84
CA VAL A 292 -7.97 -7.54 21.57
C VAL A 292 -7.36 -6.53 20.60
N SER A 293 -7.67 -6.69 19.32
CA SER A 293 -7.23 -5.80 18.26
C SER A 293 -8.20 -4.65 18.08
N ILE A 294 -7.70 -3.41 18.15
CA ILE A 294 -8.51 -2.20 18.10
C ILE A 294 -8.12 -1.40 16.87
N GLY A 295 -9.04 -1.30 15.91
CA GLY A 295 -8.86 -0.52 14.70
C GLY A 295 -7.91 -1.15 13.68
N ALA A 296 -7.89 -2.48 13.58
CA ALA A 296 -6.97 -3.22 12.72
C ALA A 296 -7.08 -2.86 11.23
N LEU A 297 -5.94 -2.70 10.57
CA LEU A 297 -5.77 -2.62 9.11
C LEU A 297 -4.59 -3.50 8.70
N LYS A 298 -4.87 -4.76 8.40
CA LYS A 298 -3.86 -5.82 8.21
C LYS A 298 -3.29 -5.83 6.77
N SER A 299 -2.62 -4.75 6.36
CA SER A 299 -1.90 -4.67 5.07
C SER A 299 -0.58 -5.43 5.10
N ASP A 300 0.02 -5.69 3.93
CA ASP A 300 1.31 -6.36 3.79
C ASP A 300 2.41 -5.64 4.59
N PHE A 301 2.63 -4.34 4.39
CA PHE A 301 3.67 -3.60 5.12
C PHE A 301 3.36 -3.43 6.61
N ASN A 302 2.08 -3.29 6.98
CA ASN A 302 1.68 -3.21 8.40
C ASN A 302 1.85 -4.56 9.14
N THR A 303 2.08 -5.65 8.40
CA THR A 303 2.23 -7.02 8.92
C THR A 303 3.51 -7.72 8.42
N ALA A 304 4.48 -6.95 7.92
CA ALA A 304 5.72 -7.41 7.29
C ALA A 304 5.51 -8.62 6.35
N GLY A 305 4.77 -8.41 5.27
CA GLY A 305 4.48 -9.43 4.26
C GLY A 305 3.47 -10.49 4.73
N PHE A 306 2.46 -10.11 5.52
CA PHE A 306 1.45 -11.03 6.08
C PHE A 306 2.05 -12.12 6.99
N SER A 307 3.15 -11.81 7.66
CA SER A 307 3.89 -12.76 8.49
C SER A 307 3.35 -12.87 9.93
N TYR A 308 2.42 -12.01 10.33
CA TYR A 308 1.72 -12.09 11.62
C TYR A 308 0.96 -13.42 11.78
N ARG A 309 1.04 -14.05 12.96
CA ARG A 309 0.43 -15.38 13.23
C ARG A 309 -0.45 -15.39 14.48
N THR A 310 -1.55 -14.64 14.43
CA THR A 310 -2.60 -14.71 15.45
C THR A 310 -3.75 -15.61 15.00
N SER A 311 -4.24 -16.48 15.88
CA SER A 311 -5.41 -17.32 15.59
C SER A 311 -6.68 -16.53 15.75
N GLN A 312 -7.59 -16.57 14.77
CA GLN A 312 -8.92 -15.95 14.90
C GLN A 312 -9.68 -16.48 16.13
N LEU A 313 -9.46 -17.73 16.56
CA LEU A 313 -10.06 -18.28 17.78
C LEU A 313 -9.63 -17.55 19.07
N ASN A 314 -8.51 -16.85 19.02
CA ASN A 314 -7.91 -16.08 20.10
C ASN A 314 -7.98 -14.58 19.81
N SER A 315 -8.83 -14.11 18.89
CA SER A 315 -8.91 -12.69 18.52
C SER A 315 -10.29 -12.09 18.74
N ILE A 316 -10.28 -10.82 19.17
CA ILE A 316 -11.40 -9.90 19.15
C ILE A 316 -10.94 -8.70 18.32
N ASP A 317 -11.56 -8.47 17.17
CA ASP A 317 -11.26 -7.33 16.30
C ASP A 317 -12.38 -6.28 16.41
N LEU A 318 -12.04 -5.08 16.90
CA LEU A 318 -12.97 -3.96 17.07
C LEU A 318 -12.75 -2.95 15.94
N HIS A 319 -13.76 -2.74 15.09
CA HIS A 319 -13.70 -1.82 13.95
C HIS A 319 -14.71 -0.67 14.08
N SER A 320 -14.57 0.34 13.22
CA SER A 320 -15.41 1.54 13.24
C SER A 320 -16.87 1.30 12.86
N ASP A 321 -17.16 0.23 12.14
CA ASP A 321 -18.49 -0.12 11.62
C ASP A 321 -18.99 -1.52 12.04
N HIS A 322 -18.14 -2.35 12.62
CA HIS A 322 -18.49 -3.68 13.10
C HIS A 322 -17.51 -4.17 14.18
N CYS A 323 -17.87 -5.27 14.85
CA CYS A 323 -16.96 -6.01 15.73
C CYS A 323 -16.91 -7.48 15.28
N VAL A 324 -15.75 -8.12 15.47
CA VAL A 324 -15.57 -9.55 15.26
C VAL A 324 -15.08 -10.15 16.58
N VAL A 325 -15.82 -11.12 17.12
CA VAL A 325 -15.39 -11.89 18.28
C VAL A 325 -15.21 -13.33 17.85
N LYS A 326 -13.95 -13.78 17.79
CA LYS A 326 -13.59 -15.06 17.18
C LYS A 326 -14.12 -15.14 15.75
N TYR A 327 -14.95 -16.14 15.43
CA TYR A 327 -15.57 -16.27 14.10
C TYR A 327 -16.95 -15.59 13.98
N SER A 328 -17.42 -14.90 15.02
CA SER A 328 -18.70 -14.22 15.00
C SER A 328 -18.53 -12.75 14.64
N THR A 329 -19.15 -12.34 13.54
CA THR A 329 -19.19 -10.93 13.11
C THR A 329 -20.49 -10.28 13.58
N TYR A 330 -20.38 -9.06 14.09
CA TYR A 330 -21.49 -8.21 14.55
C TYR A 330 -21.53 -6.92 13.72
N PRO A 331 -22.18 -6.94 12.54
CA PRO A 331 -22.28 -5.77 11.68
C PRO A 331 -23.06 -4.64 12.37
N GLY A 332 -22.59 -3.40 12.21
CA GLY A 332 -23.23 -2.21 12.78
C GLY A 332 -22.95 -1.98 14.27
N VAL A 333 -22.25 -2.90 14.94
CA VAL A 333 -21.78 -2.70 16.32
C VAL A 333 -20.38 -2.09 16.28
N ARG A 334 -20.30 -0.78 16.52
CA ARG A 334 -19.10 0.04 16.37
C ARG A 334 -18.23 0.02 17.62
N MET A 335 -16.91 0.01 17.43
CA MET A 335 -15.92 -0.10 18.51
C MET A 335 -16.03 0.98 19.60
N LYS A 336 -16.42 2.21 19.27
CA LYS A 336 -16.45 3.32 20.24
C LYS A 336 -17.42 3.06 21.39
N GLY A 337 -18.65 2.63 21.08
CA GLY A 337 -19.65 2.30 22.10
C GLY A 337 -19.27 1.06 22.90
N VAL A 338 -18.75 0.03 22.22
CA VAL A 338 -18.24 -1.20 22.85
C VAL A 338 -17.13 -0.91 23.84
N LEU A 339 -16.08 -0.16 23.44
CA LEU A 339 -14.96 0.19 24.30
C LEU A 339 -15.43 0.94 25.55
N ARG A 340 -16.34 1.92 25.41
CA ARG A 340 -16.91 2.65 26.56
C ARG A 340 -17.60 1.72 27.57
N LYS A 341 -18.37 0.74 27.09
CA LYS A 341 -19.05 -0.22 27.97
C LYS A 341 -18.08 -1.24 28.57
N VAL A 342 -17.09 -1.72 27.81
CA VAL A 342 -16.02 -2.58 28.32
C VAL A 342 -15.25 -1.87 29.44
N VAL A 343 -14.82 -0.62 29.23
CA VAL A 343 -14.18 0.22 30.25
C VAL A 343 -15.04 0.33 31.50
N LYS A 344 -16.36 0.50 31.39
CA LYS A 344 -17.25 0.55 32.56
C LYS A 344 -17.31 -0.77 33.32
N ARG A 345 -17.37 -1.91 32.61
CA ARG A 345 -17.58 -3.25 33.19
C ARG A 345 -16.31 -3.99 33.61
N ILE A 346 -15.15 -3.60 33.09
CA ILE A 346 -13.90 -4.31 33.39
C ILE A 346 -13.53 -4.18 34.87
N ASP A 347 -13.12 -5.30 35.47
CA ASP A 347 -12.60 -5.40 36.83
C ASP A 347 -11.17 -5.94 36.76
N PRO A 348 -10.14 -5.14 37.09
CA PRO A 348 -8.74 -5.56 36.96
C PRO A 348 -8.39 -6.78 37.81
N LYS A 349 -9.15 -7.04 38.89
CA LYS A 349 -8.96 -8.21 39.76
C LYS A 349 -9.36 -9.52 39.08
N GLN A 350 -10.11 -9.46 37.99
CA GLN A 350 -10.54 -10.62 37.20
C GLN A 350 -9.65 -10.87 35.98
N LEU A 351 -8.67 -10.00 35.73
CA LEU A 351 -7.75 -10.11 34.60
C LEU A 351 -6.46 -10.80 35.03
N ASN A 352 -5.91 -11.62 34.12
CA ASN A 352 -4.58 -12.19 34.27
C ASN A 352 -3.56 -11.28 33.58
N ILE A 353 -2.97 -10.35 34.32
CA ILE A 353 -2.02 -9.38 33.80
C ILE A 353 -0.60 -9.99 33.82
N ARG A 354 0.10 -9.93 32.69
CA ARG A 354 1.54 -10.19 32.60
C ARG A 354 2.26 -8.91 32.25
N ALA A 355 3.53 -8.80 32.65
CA ALA A 355 4.33 -7.64 32.30
C ALA A 355 4.71 -7.66 30.80
N SER A 356 4.72 -6.49 30.19
CA SER A 356 5.29 -6.28 28.85
C SER A 356 6.82 -6.25 28.89
N PRO A 357 7.50 -6.52 27.76
CA PRO A 357 8.94 -6.33 27.66
C PRO A 357 9.25 -4.83 27.77
N ALA A 358 10.39 -4.50 28.39
CA ALA A 358 10.83 -3.12 28.47
C ALA A 358 11.37 -2.64 27.11
N VAL A 359 10.66 -1.72 26.46
CA VAL A 359 11.17 -1.04 25.27
C VAL A 359 12.06 0.12 25.69
N ARG A 360 13.23 0.27 25.08
CA ARG A 360 14.19 1.35 25.33
C ARG A 360 14.81 1.85 24.03
N ASN A 361 15.14 3.13 24.00
CA ASN A 361 16.03 3.70 23.01
C ASN A 361 17.46 3.38 23.46
N GLU A 362 18.03 2.29 22.94
CA GLU A 362 19.43 1.93 23.17
C GLU A 362 20.16 1.95 21.83
N ALA A 363 20.77 3.09 21.52
CA ALA A 363 21.67 3.18 20.38
C ALA A 363 22.88 2.30 20.66
N ARG A 364 22.95 1.12 20.04
CA ARG A 364 24.13 0.25 20.18
C ARG A 364 25.32 0.97 19.56
N GLU A 365 26.24 1.44 20.39
CA GLU A 365 27.57 1.83 19.90
C GLU A 365 28.18 0.57 19.28
N HIS A 366 28.38 0.58 17.96
CA HIS A 366 29.20 -0.46 17.36
C HIS A 366 30.60 -0.35 17.98
N HIS A 367 31.01 -1.38 18.72
CA HIS A 367 32.32 -1.48 19.36
C HIS A 367 33.49 -1.56 18.34
N ASP A 368 33.22 -1.36 17.06
CA ASP A 368 34.23 -1.27 16.00
C ASP A 368 34.88 0.11 15.88
N GLY A 369 34.38 1.12 16.63
CA GLY A 369 34.89 2.49 16.59
C GLY A 369 34.51 3.24 15.31
N SER A 370 33.56 2.74 14.51
CA SER A 370 33.18 3.36 13.25
C SER A 370 32.43 4.68 13.45
N ALA A 371 32.94 5.74 12.82
CA ALA A 371 32.30 7.05 12.78
C ALA A 371 31.03 7.08 11.90
N THR A 372 30.78 6.05 11.08
CA THR A 372 29.67 6.00 10.12
C THR A 372 28.31 5.97 10.80
N ILE A 373 27.38 6.80 10.35
CA ILE A 373 25.97 6.73 10.74
C ILE A 373 25.33 5.51 10.06
N THR A 374 24.91 4.52 10.85
CA THR A 374 24.14 3.35 10.36
C THR A 374 22.67 3.52 10.71
N GLN A 375 21.77 2.93 9.91
CA GLN A 375 20.33 2.97 10.18
C GLN A 375 19.99 2.38 11.56
N ALA A 376 20.59 1.24 11.92
CA ALA A 376 20.38 0.58 13.22
C ALA A 376 20.83 1.42 14.43
N TRP A 377 21.81 2.30 14.25
CA TRP A 377 22.22 3.24 15.30
C TRP A 377 21.34 4.51 15.31
N PHE A 378 20.96 4.99 14.13
CA PHE A 378 20.26 6.27 13.94
C PHE A 378 18.88 6.30 14.61
N TRP A 379 18.05 5.27 14.44
CA TRP A 379 16.65 5.29 14.91
C TRP A 379 16.49 5.27 16.44
N PRO A 380 17.17 4.40 17.20
CA PRO A 380 17.14 4.49 18.66
C PRO A 380 17.71 5.82 19.15
N ARG A 381 18.80 6.30 18.53
CA ARG A 381 19.44 7.58 18.90
C ARG A 381 18.50 8.77 18.71
N LEU A 382 17.69 8.77 17.66
CA LEU A 382 16.67 9.80 17.46
C LEU A 382 15.61 9.80 18.56
N GLY A 383 15.27 8.63 19.11
CA GLY A 383 14.32 8.54 20.22
C GLY A 383 14.78 9.31 21.47
N GLU A 384 16.09 9.50 21.64
CA GLU A 384 16.66 10.35 22.70
C GLU A 384 16.64 11.86 22.36
N PHE A 385 16.48 12.22 21.08
CA PHE A 385 16.36 13.59 20.60
C PHE A 385 14.91 14.11 20.57
N LEU A 386 13.96 13.20 20.31
CA LEU A 386 12.55 13.52 20.34
C LEU A 386 12.13 14.03 21.72
N THR A 387 11.13 14.89 21.73
CA THR A 387 10.52 15.44 22.95
C THR A 387 9.02 15.18 22.96
N ASP A 388 8.41 15.39 24.13
CA ASP A 388 6.96 15.25 24.27
C ASP A 388 6.22 16.11 23.25
N ALA A 389 5.10 15.57 22.76
CA ALA A 389 4.23 16.19 21.78
C ALA A 389 4.85 16.51 20.41
N ASP A 390 6.04 16.02 20.07
CA ASP A 390 6.56 16.16 18.69
C ASP A 390 5.59 15.56 17.66
N ILE A 391 5.59 16.10 16.46
CA ILE A 391 4.94 15.50 15.28
C ILE A 391 6.04 14.88 14.44
N VAL A 392 6.00 13.57 14.26
CA VAL A 392 7.02 12.81 13.52
C VAL A 392 6.42 12.30 12.22
N VAL A 393 6.98 12.70 11.09
CA VAL A 393 6.56 12.30 9.75
C VAL A 393 7.64 11.40 9.15
N THR A 394 7.27 10.22 8.68
CA THR A 394 8.21 9.28 8.06
C THR A 394 7.74 8.88 6.67
N GLU A 395 8.66 9.00 5.72
CA GLU A 395 8.42 8.62 4.33
C GLU A 395 8.47 7.10 4.11
N THR A 396 7.79 6.64 3.06
CA THR A 396 7.99 5.30 2.50
C THR A 396 9.44 5.08 2.07
N GLY A 397 10.00 3.93 2.44
CA GLY A 397 11.43 3.64 2.33
C GLY A 397 12.03 3.32 3.70
N THR A 398 13.33 3.52 3.87
CA THR A 398 14.04 3.17 5.12
C THR A 398 13.46 3.88 6.35
N ALA A 399 12.94 5.10 6.21
CA ALA A 399 12.32 5.85 7.30
C ALA A 399 11.08 5.15 7.86
N ASN A 400 10.24 4.58 6.99
CA ASN A 400 9.00 3.93 7.39
C ASN A 400 9.22 2.70 8.27
N PHE A 401 10.29 1.94 8.01
CA PHE A 401 10.64 0.74 8.77
C PHE A 401 11.51 1.08 9.98
N GLY A 402 12.49 1.96 9.78
CA GLY A 402 13.46 2.27 10.82
C GLY A 402 12.85 2.94 12.04
N ILE A 403 11.80 3.75 11.87
CA ILE A 403 11.12 4.40 12.99
C ILE A 403 10.51 3.40 13.99
N TRP A 404 10.29 2.13 13.60
CA TRP A 404 9.76 1.10 14.51
C TRP A 404 10.69 0.87 15.70
N ASP A 405 11.99 1.08 15.49
CA ASP A 405 13.04 0.91 16.50
C ASP A 405 13.07 2.08 17.52
N THR A 406 12.36 3.17 17.22
CA THR A 406 12.32 4.37 18.06
C THR A 406 11.16 4.31 19.03
N LYS A 407 11.45 4.28 20.34
CA LYS A 407 10.45 4.51 21.39
C LYS A 407 10.15 6.00 21.52
N PHE A 408 8.88 6.38 21.42
CA PHE A 408 8.47 7.78 21.45
C PHE A 408 8.26 8.34 22.87
N PRO A 409 8.65 9.60 23.11
CA PRO A 409 8.18 10.39 24.26
C PRO A 409 6.65 10.54 24.31
N SER A 410 6.14 11.09 25.40
CA SER A 410 4.69 11.18 25.62
C SER A 410 4.04 12.15 24.64
N GLY A 411 2.86 11.79 24.12
CA GLY A 411 2.06 12.69 23.28
C GLY A 411 2.60 12.93 21.87
N VAL A 412 3.67 12.26 21.45
CA VAL A 412 4.13 12.29 20.05
C VAL A 412 2.99 11.89 19.12
N THR A 413 2.89 12.53 17.95
CA THR A 413 1.96 12.14 16.90
C THR A 413 2.76 11.68 15.68
N ALA A 414 2.63 10.41 15.32
CA ALA A 414 3.33 9.83 14.19
C ALA A 414 2.46 9.78 12.93
N LEU A 415 3.03 10.25 11.82
CA LEU A 415 2.43 10.26 10.51
C LEU A 415 3.30 9.39 9.60
N SER A 416 2.73 8.27 9.18
CA SER A 416 3.31 7.35 8.21
C SER A 416 2.20 6.88 7.26
N GLN A 417 2.54 6.72 5.98
CA GLN A 417 1.62 6.27 4.93
C GLN A 417 1.92 4.83 4.51
N VAL A 418 1.80 3.89 5.46
CA VAL A 418 2.22 2.48 5.28
C VAL A 418 1.41 1.73 4.23
N LEU A 419 0.10 2.02 4.10
CA LEU A 419 -0.77 1.27 3.18
C LEU A 419 -0.69 1.82 1.76
N TRP A 420 -0.83 3.14 1.59
CA TRP A 420 -0.81 3.72 0.25
C TRP A 420 0.62 3.81 -0.31
N GLY A 421 1.61 4.08 0.55
CA GLY A 421 3.01 3.94 0.21
C GLY A 421 3.52 4.87 -0.89
N SER A 422 2.90 6.04 -1.10
CA SER A 422 3.28 6.92 -2.21
C SER A 422 4.46 7.80 -1.82
N ILE A 423 5.64 7.50 -2.35
CA ILE A 423 6.84 8.31 -2.14
C ILE A 423 6.62 9.78 -2.54
N GLY A 424 7.20 10.70 -1.77
CA GLY A 424 6.99 12.14 -1.89
C GLY A 424 5.81 12.68 -1.08
N TRP A 425 4.93 11.81 -0.57
CA TRP A 425 3.83 12.22 0.32
C TRP A 425 4.31 13.00 1.54
N SER A 426 5.43 12.58 2.13
CA SER A 426 5.84 13.05 3.45
C SER A 426 6.24 14.53 3.49
N VAL A 427 6.72 15.12 2.39
CA VAL A 427 7.08 16.55 2.32
C VAL A 427 5.82 17.41 2.38
N GLY A 428 4.82 17.08 1.57
CA GLY A 428 3.51 17.75 1.61
C GLY A 428 2.82 17.54 2.96
N ALA A 429 2.78 16.30 3.46
CA ALA A 429 2.18 15.99 4.75
C ALA A 429 2.86 16.73 5.91
N CYS A 430 4.19 16.87 5.89
CA CYS A 430 4.94 17.67 6.86
C CYS A 430 4.53 19.14 6.83
N GLN A 431 4.38 19.74 5.63
CA GLN A 431 3.88 21.10 5.49
C GLN A 431 2.49 21.24 6.12
N GLY A 432 1.58 20.33 5.79
CA GLY A 432 0.22 20.31 6.31
C GLY A 432 0.16 20.16 7.83
N ALA A 433 0.94 19.23 8.38
CA ALA A 433 1.00 18.97 9.81
C ALA A 433 1.58 20.15 10.61
N ALA A 434 2.67 20.76 10.13
CA ALA A 434 3.25 21.96 10.74
C ALA A 434 2.27 23.14 10.70
N LEU A 435 1.54 23.31 9.58
CA LEU A 435 0.52 24.35 9.46
C LEU A 435 -0.67 24.08 10.38
N ALA A 436 -1.09 22.82 10.54
CA ALA A 436 -2.16 22.44 11.47
C ALA A 436 -1.81 22.81 12.91
N ALA A 437 -0.60 22.48 13.38
CA ALA A 437 -0.11 22.86 14.70
C ALA A 437 -0.10 24.38 14.89
N LYS A 438 0.39 25.13 13.89
CA LYS A 438 0.36 26.60 13.87
C LYS A 438 -1.06 27.16 13.95
N ASP A 439 -2.00 26.62 13.18
CA ASP A 439 -3.41 27.03 13.20
C ASP A 439 -4.15 26.62 14.49
N MET A 440 -3.61 25.68 15.27
CA MET A 440 -4.11 25.33 16.60
C MET A 440 -3.50 26.21 17.70
N GLY A 441 -2.50 27.03 17.37
CA GLY A 441 -1.75 27.81 18.37
C GLY A 441 -0.83 26.95 19.23
N GLU A 442 -0.51 25.72 18.79
CA GLU A 442 0.33 24.78 19.52
C GLU A 442 1.79 24.93 19.09
N LYS A 443 2.70 25.04 20.05
CA LYS A 443 4.15 25.03 19.79
C LYS A 443 4.66 23.59 19.82
N ARG A 444 4.45 22.86 18.72
CA ARG A 444 4.91 21.47 18.53
C ARG A 444 5.98 21.40 17.46
N ARG A 445 7.08 20.68 17.70
CA ARG A 445 8.10 20.48 16.67
C ARG A 445 7.58 19.48 15.66
N THR A 446 7.68 19.83 14.37
CA THR A 446 7.37 18.88 13.29
C THR A 446 8.70 18.40 12.71
N ILE A 447 8.90 17.08 12.68
CA ILE A 447 10.16 16.46 12.29
C ILE A 447 9.86 15.47 11.17
N LEU A 448 10.51 15.65 10.02
CA LEU A 448 10.35 14.83 8.83
C LEU A 448 11.61 13.99 8.60
N PHE A 449 11.43 12.69 8.33
CA PHE A 449 12.45 11.81 7.80
C PHE A 449 12.06 11.35 6.39
N VAL A 450 12.84 11.76 5.39
CA VAL A 450 12.55 11.54 3.97
C VAL A 450 13.80 11.05 3.24
N GLY A 451 13.67 10.02 2.40
CA GLY A 451 14.77 9.58 1.53
C GLY A 451 15.06 10.60 0.43
N ASP A 452 16.30 10.69 -0.03
CA ASP A 452 16.71 11.57 -1.13
C ASP A 452 15.85 11.38 -2.39
N GLY A 453 15.59 10.14 -2.80
CA GLY A 453 14.72 9.83 -3.94
C GLY A 453 13.28 10.32 -3.76
N SER A 454 12.68 10.05 -2.60
CA SER A 454 11.31 10.50 -2.29
C SER A 454 11.20 12.03 -2.22
N PHE A 455 12.24 12.70 -1.70
CA PHE A 455 12.29 14.16 -1.60
C PHE A 455 12.17 14.82 -2.98
N GLN A 456 12.76 14.23 -4.03
CA GLN A 456 12.75 14.79 -5.39
C GLN A 456 11.36 14.99 -5.97
N LEU A 457 10.38 14.15 -5.59
CA LEU A 457 9.04 14.21 -6.18
C LEU A 457 8.27 15.47 -5.76
N THR A 458 8.55 15.98 -4.56
CA THR A 458 7.71 16.99 -3.89
C THR A 458 8.49 18.08 -3.15
N ALA A 459 9.82 18.15 -3.32
CA ALA A 459 10.73 19.12 -2.68
C ALA A 459 10.28 20.59 -2.79
N GLN A 460 9.56 20.96 -3.86
CA GLN A 460 9.04 22.30 -4.07
C GLN A 460 8.08 22.77 -2.96
N GLU A 461 7.47 21.86 -2.19
CA GLU A 461 6.64 22.25 -1.05
C GLU A 461 7.45 22.89 0.10
N LEU A 462 8.78 22.76 0.07
CA LEU A 462 9.70 23.57 0.88
C LEU A 462 9.45 25.07 0.68
N SER A 463 9.12 25.51 -0.54
CA SER A 463 8.77 26.90 -0.83
C SER A 463 7.52 27.35 -0.06
N THR A 464 6.50 26.50 0.02
CA THR A 464 5.28 26.75 0.82
C THR A 464 5.62 26.86 2.31
N MET A 465 6.45 25.96 2.84
CA MET A 465 6.89 26.01 4.24
C MET A 465 7.61 27.32 4.56
N ILE A 466 8.53 27.75 3.69
CA ILE A 466 9.27 29.01 3.84
C ILE A 466 8.31 30.21 3.77
N ARG A 467 7.42 30.25 2.78
CA ARG A 467 6.47 31.37 2.61
C ARG A 467 5.56 31.54 3.83
N HIS A 468 5.14 30.43 4.44
CA HIS A 468 4.24 30.43 5.59
C HIS A 468 4.97 30.44 6.93
N GLU A 469 6.30 30.60 6.94
CA GLU A 469 7.14 30.59 8.15
C GLU A 469 6.80 29.40 9.05
N LEU A 470 6.84 28.21 8.44
CA LEU A 470 6.73 26.94 9.13
C LEU A 470 8.14 26.49 9.51
N ASN A 471 8.26 25.86 10.69
CA ASN A 471 9.56 25.52 11.28
C ASN A 471 9.78 24.01 11.44
N PRO A 472 9.59 23.18 10.38
CA PRO A 472 9.90 21.77 10.49
C PRO A 472 11.42 21.55 10.52
N ILE A 473 11.83 20.46 11.17
CA ILE A 473 13.16 19.88 11.03
C ILE A 473 13.07 18.74 10.02
N ILE A 474 13.76 18.86 8.89
CA ILE A 474 13.70 17.90 7.78
C ILE A 474 15.04 17.18 7.69
N PHE A 475 15.04 15.88 7.95
CA PHE A 475 16.16 15.00 7.72
C PHE A 475 16.02 14.32 6.35
N VAL A 476 16.86 14.71 5.40
CA VAL A 476 17.02 14.05 4.10
C VAL A 476 18.07 12.94 4.25
N ILE A 477 17.64 11.70 4.03
CA ILE A 477 18.47 10.50 4.09
C ILE A 477 19.13 10.31 2.71
N CYS A 478 20.40 10.69 2.60
CA CYS A 478 21.19 10.61 1.37
C CYS A 478 21.91 9.26 1.27
N ASN A 479 21.23 8.27 0.70
CA ASN A 479 21.76 6.92 0.44
C ASN A 479 21.81 6.58 -1.05
N GLU A 480 21.81 7.62 -1.89
CA GLU A 480 22.09 7.58 -3.33
C GLU A 480 21.06 6.79 -4.12
N GLY A 481 19.78 6.96 -3.80
CA GLY A 481 18.69 6.38 -4.58
C GLY A 481 17.75 5.48 -3.77
N PHE A 482 17.00 4.66 -4.50
CA PHE A 482 15.89 3.89 -3.95
C PHE A 482 16.37 2.63 -3.23
N THR A 483 16.96 2.81 -2.04
CA THR A 483 17.54 1.70 -1.25
C THR A 483 16.53 0.59 -0.95
N ILE A 484 15.27 0.91 -0.67
CA ILE A 484 14.26 -0.12 -0.43
C ILE A 484 14.05 -0.99 -1.69
N GLU A 485 14.01 -0.38 -2.87
CA GLU A 485 13.88 -1.10 -4.14
C GLU A 485 15.12 -1.93 -4.42
N ARG A 486 16.32 -1.44 -4.12
CA ARG A 486 17.57 -2.23 -4.19
C ARG A 486 17.50 -3.51 -3.35
N PHE A 487 16.90 -3.45 -2.16
CA PHE A 487 16.68 -4.63 -1.31
C PHE A 487 15.57 -5.56 -1.80
N ILE A 488 14.58 -5.04 -2.52
CA ILE A 488 13.52 -5.84 -3.15
C ILE A 488 14.06 -6.54 -4.40
N HIS A 489 14.70 -5.78 -5.29
CA HIS A 489 15.25 -6.26 -6.55
C HIS A 489 16.27 -5.30 -7.18
N GLY A 490 17.37 -5.85 -7.69
CA GLY A 490 18.35 -5.09 -8.48
C GLY A 490 19.20 -4.14 -7.62
N MET A 491 20.01 -4.71 -6.72
CA MET A 491 20.90 -3.95 -5.83
C MET A 491 21.73 -2.88 -6.57
N ASP A 492 22.27 -3.26 -7.74
CA ASP A 492 23.13 -2.40 -8.57
C ASP A 492 22.45 -1.96 -9.88
N ALA A 493 21.11 -2.07 -9.95
CA ALA A 493 20.39 -1.74 -11.18
C ALA A 493 20.16 -0.24 -11.34
N GLY A 494 20.48 0.30 -12.52
CA GLY A 494 20.45 1.75 -12.77
C GLY A 494 19.08 2.43 -12.63
N TYR A 495 17.96 1.69 -12.63
CA TYR A 495 16.64 2.27 -12.34
C TYR A 495 16.43 2.62 -10.86
N ASN A 496 17.30 2.12 -9.97
CA ASN A 496 17.30 2.47 -8.55
C ASN A 496 18.18 3.69 -8.26
N ASP A 497 18.94 4.16 -9.23
CA ASP A 497 19.79 5.34 -9.12
C ASP A 497 18.99 6.61 -9.40
N ILE A 498 19.40 7.71 -8.77
CA ILE A 498 18.78 9.02 -8.92
C ILE A 498 19.84 10.08 -9.22
N ALA A 499 19.42 11.19 -9.84
CA ALA A 499 20.30 12.35 -9.96
C ALA A 499 20.63 12.90 -8.57
N LYS A 500 21.91 13.14 -8.29
CA LYS A 500 22.32 13.71 -7.01
C LYS A 500 22.01 15.21 -6.95
N TRP A 501 21.21 15.63 -5.98
CA TRP A 501 20.88 17.03 -5.75
C TRP A 501 21.70 17.62 -4.59
N ASP A 502 21.95 18.94 -4.64
CA ASP A 502 22.31 19.72 -3.46
C ASP A 502 21.01 20.16 -2.76
N ASN A 503 20.49 19.33 -1.84
CA ASN A 503 19.20 19.61 -1.23
C ASN A 503 19.26 20.81 -0.28
N ARG A 504 20.44 21.11 0.29
CA ARG A 504 20.67 22.34 1.06
C ARG A 504 20.58 23.57 0.17
N GLY A 505 21.15 23.52 -1.03
CA GLY A 505 21.03 24.57 -2.04
C GLY A 505 19.58 24.91 -2.40
N LEU A 506 18.69 23.91 -2.42
CA LEU A 506 17.26 24.12 -2.71
C LEU A 506 16.56 25.06 -1.72
N VAL A 507 17.00 25.08 -0.45
CA VAL A 507 16.47 26.03 0.55
C VAL A 507 16.68 27.47 0.07
N ASP A 508 17.86 27.79 -0.46
CA ASP A 508 18.15 29.14 -0.96
C ASP A 508 17.41 29.42 -2.28
N VAL A 509 17.36 28.43 -3.19
CA VAL A 509 16.61 28.52 -4.45
C VAL A 509 15.13 28.89 -4.20
N PHE A 510 14.52 28.32 -3.16
CA PHE A 510 13.13 28.60 -2.78
C PHE A 510 12.97 29.83 -1.87
N GLY A 511 14.02 30.65 -1.69
CA GLY A 511 13.95 31.92 -0.96
C GLY A 511 14.09 31.81 0.57
N GLY A 512 14.65 30.69 1.06
CA GLY A 512 14.90 30.43 2.47
C GLY A 512 16.20 31.02 3.02
N GLN A 513 16.97 31.74 2.22
CA GLN A 513 18.23 32.34 2.65
C GLN A 513 17.99 33.32 3.83
N GLY A 514 18.65 33.06 4.96
CA GLY A 514 18.48 33.83 6.19
C GLY A 514 17.17 33.57 6.96
N LYS A 515 16.35 32.60 6.52
CA LYS A 515 15.09 32.18 7.16
C LYS A 515 15.08 30.71 7.58
N ALA A 516 16.14 29.98 7.25
CA ALA A 516 16.27 28.56 7.48
C ALA A 516 17.72 28.19 7.76
N GLN A 517 17.93 27.15 8.56
CA GLN A 517 19.24 26.55 8.80
C GLN A 517 19.44 25.31 7.95
N LYS A 518 20.69 25.08 7.54
CA LYS A 518 21.09 23.99 6.65
C LYS A 518 22.26 23.26 7.29
N PHE A 519 22.18 21.95 7.38
CA PHE A 519 23.18 21.11 8.02
C PHE A 519 23.53 19.92 7.15
N ALA A 520 24.79 19.51 7.22
CA ALA A 520 25.29 18.28 6.65
C ALA A 520 26.01 17.51 7.75
N VAL A 521 25.59 16.28 8.01
CA VAL A 521 26.21 15.41 9.02
C VAL A 521 26.63 14.09 8.39
N LYS A 522 27.88 13.71 8.61
CA LYS A 522 28.51 12.50 8.04
C LYS A 522 28.77 11.45 9.08
N THR A 523 29.04 11.89 10.31
CA THR A 523 29.50 11.03 11.38
C THR A 523 28.52 11.02 12.55
N LYS A 524 28.60 9.97 13.36
CA LYS A 524 27.85 9.87 14.61
C LYS A 524 28.10 11.08 15.53
N ASP A 525 29.36 11.52 15.61
CA ASP A 525 29.75 12.67 16.45
C ASP A 525 29.15 13.98 15.94
N GLU A 526 29.23 14.26 14.64
CA GLU A 526 28.61 15.44 14.03
C GLU A 526 27.10 15.46 14.25
N LEU A 527 26.44 14.30 14.12
CA LEU A 527 25.01 14.19 14.43
C LEU A 527 24.75 14.40 15.92
N ASN A 528 25.51 13.77 16.81
CA ASN A 528 25.35 13.93 18.26
C ASN A 528 25.51 15.38 18.70
N GLU A 529 26.52 16.08 18.19
CA GLU A 529 26.72 17.50 18.44
C GLU A 529 25.53 18.32 17.93
N LEU A 530 25.03 18.04 16.72
CA LEU A 530 23.88 18.73 16.17
C LEU A 530 22.62 18.53 17.03
N LEU A 531 22.30 17.28 17.38
CA LEU A 531 21.13 16.93 18.19
C LEU A 531 21.23 17.51 19.62
N ALA A 532 22.44 17.74 20.14
CA ALA A 532 22.67 18.35 21.45
C ALA A 532 22.49 19.88 21.44
N LYS A 533 22.68 20.56 20.30
CA LYS A 533 22.60 22.03 20.18
C LYS A 533 21.23 22.56 20.61
N PRO A 534 21.14 23.46 21.61
CA PRO A 534 19.86 24.04 22.03
C PRO A 534 19.13 24.79 20.91
N SER A 535 19.86 25.49 20.04
CA SER A 535 19.30 26.22 18.89
C SER A 535 18.63 25.28 17.88
N PHE A 536 19.23 24.12 17.63
CA PHE A 536 18.68 23.08 16.77
C PHE A 536 17.38 22.52 17.38
N LYS A 537 17.46 22.04 18.63
CA LYS A 537 16.31 21.49 19.37
C LYS A 537 15.11 22.42 19.46
N ALA A 538 15.35 23.74 19.54
CA ALA A 538 14.29 24.73 19.68
C ALA A 538 13.37 24.84 18.45
N ALA A 539 13.82 24.42 17.25
CA ALA A 539 13.06 24.45 16.00
C ALA A 539 12.34 25.80 15.76
N ASN A 540 13.04 26.92 15.98
CA ASN A 540 12.45 28.26 15.85
C ASN A 540 12.35 28.76 14.39
N GLU A 541 12.97 28.05 13.47
CA GLU A 541 12.95 28.30 12.02
C GLU A 541 13.03 26.96 11.30
N LEU A 542 12.82 26.95 9.97
CA LEU A 542 12.97 25.73 9.17
C LEU A 542 14.42 25.23 9.23
N GLN A 543 14.60 23.92 9.40
CA GLN A 543 15.93 23.31 9.44
C GLN A 543 15.98 22.14 8.46
N LEU A 544 16.93 22.14 7.54
CA LEU A 544 17.19 21.02 6.63
C LEU A 544 18.52 20.38 6.98
N VAL A 545 18.48 19.09 7.30
CA VAL A 545 19.62 18.26 7.67
C VAL A 545 19.75 17.17 6.62
N GLU A 546 20.89 17.07 5.97
CA GLU A 546 21.21 15.94 5.13
C GLU A 546 22.20 15.01 5.88
N TYR A 547 21.95 13.71 5.84
CA TYR A 547 22.85 12.70 6.39
C TYR A 547 22.88 11.43 5.54
N GLY A 548 24.00 10.72 5.52
CA GLY A 548 24.17 9.47 4.78
C GLY A 548 25.53 9.37 4.08
N LYS A 549 25.75 8.27 3.34
CA LYS A 549 27.09 7.83 2.89
C LYS A 549 27.80 8.85 2.00
N THR A 550 27.10 9.75 1.35
CA THR A 550 27.76 10.80 0.59
C THR A 550 27.32 12.17 1.01
N MET A 551 28.29 12.89 1.59
CA MET A 551 28.31 14.31 1.27
C MET A 551 29.65 14.97 1.08
N TYR A 552 30.80 14.29 1.13
CA TYR A 552 32.10 14.96 0.92
C TYR A 552 33.20 14.03 0.35
N GLY A 553 32.92 13.34 -0.77
CA GLY A 553 33.96 12.78 -1.66
C GLY A 553 35.02 11.88 -1.01
N ILE A 554 34.62 10.70 -0.51
CA ILE A 554 35.56 9.65 -0.12
C ILE A 554 35.32 8.47 -1.06
N GLU A 555 36.32 8.14 -1.88
CA GLU A 555 36.34 6.92 -2.69
C GLU A 555 36.58 5.69 -1.79
N PRO A 556 35.96 4.53 -2.09
CA PRO A 556 36.37 3.28 -1.48
C PRO A 556 37.85 3.00 -1.80
N PRO A 557 38.64 2.40 -0.90
CA PRO A 557 40.03 2.10 -1.17
C PRO A 557 40.14 1.25 -2.43
N ALA A 558 41.08 1.63 -3.30
CA ALA A 558 41.52 0.81 -4.41
C ALA A 558 41.86 -0.59 -3.86
N ASN A 559 41.21 -1.62 -4.40
CA ASN A 559 41.77 -2.95 -4.28
C ASN A 559 43.10 -2.91 -5.03
N ASP A 560 44.17 -3.11 -4.28
CA ASP A 560 45.50 -3.40 -4.82
C ASP A 560 45.38 -4.59 -5.76
N ASP A 561 45.48 -4.31 -7.06
CA ASP A 561 46.14 -5.14 -8.06
C ASP A 561 46.53 -4.21 -9.21
N GLU A 562 47.70 -3.58 -9.09
CA GLU A 562 48.40 -2.97 -10.21
C GLU A 562 48.76 -4.06 -11.24
N ILE A 563 48.30 -3.94 -12.50
CA ILE A 563 49.19 -3.96 -13.67
C ILE A 563 48.69 -2.99 -14.75
N ALA A 564 49.53 -1.97 -14.93
CA ALA A 564 49.82 -1.09 -16.07
C ALA A 564 49.08 -1.20 -17.43
N GLN A 565 48.71 0.01 -17.89
CA GLN A 565 48.90 0.63 -19.22
C GLN A 565 48.09 0.16 -20.44
N GLY A 566 47.44 1.15 -21.06
CA GLY A 566 47.20 1.18 -22.51
C GLY A 566 45.89 1.84 -22.92
N ASP A 567 45.89 3.17 -23.02
CA ASP A 567 44.87 3.91 -23.79
C ASP A 567 45.08 3.61 -25.28
N GLU A 568 44.08 3.06 -25.95
CA GLU A 568 43.93 3.19 -27.41
C GLU A 568 42.47 2.94 -27.82
N HIS A 569 41.89 3.94 -28.50
CA HIS A 569 40.58 3.93 -29.14
C HIS A 569 40.29 2.63 -29.89
N GLN A 570 39.24 1.87 -29.52
CA GLN A 570 38.65 0.87 -30.42
C GLN A 570 37.12 0.75 -30.33
N ASP A 571 36.54 0.80 -31.53
CA ASP A 571 35.26 0.34 -32.06
C ASP A 571 34.08 0.05 -31.13
N ILE A 572 33.04 0.86 -31.31
CA ILE A 572 31.70 0.70 -30.73
C ILE A 572 31.10 -0.68 -31.07
N GLU A 573 31.45 -1.26 -32.22
CA GLU A 573 30.97 -2.59 -32.62
C GLU A 573 31.55 -3.72 -31.76
N ALA A 574 32.81 -3.62 -31.30
CA ALA A 574 33.42 -4.60 -30.41
C ALA A 574 32.84 -4.53 -28.98
N SER A 575 32.43 -3.34 -28.53
CA SER A 575 31.74 -3.14 -27.24
C SER A 575 30.35 -3.77 -27.22
N ILE A 576 29.60 -3.67 -28.33
CA ILE A 576 28.29 -4.30 -28.48
C ILE A 576 28.39 -5.83 -28.53
N GLU A 577 29.42 -6.37 -29.19
CA GLU A 577 29.68 -7.82 -29.21
C GLU A 577 30.19 -8.36 -27.86
N ALA A 578 30.94 -7.54 -27.09
CA ALA A 578 31.32 -7.83 -25.72
C ALA A 578 30.13 -7.79 -24.74
N GLU A 579 29.17 -6.88 -24.92
CA GLU A 579 27.91 -6.87 -24.17
C GLU A 579 27.01 -8.07 -24.53
N LEU A 580 26.89 -8.42 -25.81
CA LEU A 580 26.12 -9.58 -26.27
C LEU A 580 26.73 -10.92 -25.81
N SER A 581 28.04 -10.98 -25.63
CA SER A 581 28.75 -12.16 -25.11
C SER A 581 28.77 -12.22 -23.58
N SER A 582 28.80 -11.09 -22.88
CA SER A 582 28.67 -11.03 -21.40
C SER A 582 27.25 -11.31 -20.91
N MET A 583 26.22 -11.01 -21.71
CA MET A 583 24.84 -11.44 -21.49
C MET A 583 24.65 -12.97 -21.57
N LYS A 584 25.57 -13.70 -22.21
CA LYS A 584 25.51 -15.17 -22.28
C LYS A 584 26.19 -15.87 -21.10
N SER A 585 26.91 -15.17 -20.23
CA SER A 585 27.72 -15.78 -19.17
C SER A 585 27.39 -15.36 -17.73
N SER A 586 26.49 -14.42 -17.48
CA SER A 586 26.11 -14.00 -16.10
C SER A 586 24.81 -14.63 -15.60
N GLY A 587 24.69 -15.95 -15.73
CA GLY A 587 23.62 -16.75 -15.15
C GLY A 587 24.00 -17.41 -13.83
N LYS A 588 24.27 -16.64 -12.76
CA LYS A 588 24.25 -17.16 -11.39
C LYS A 588 23.67 -16.15 -10.41
N ALA A 589 22.34 -16.11 -10.39
CA ALA A 589 21.57 -15.69 -9.22
C ALA A 589 21.55 -16.84 -8.19
N ASP A 590 21.37 -16.47 -6.93
CA ASP A 590 21.21 -17.36 -5.79
C ASP A 590 20.16 -18.46 -6.07
N THR A 591 20.64 -19.69 -6.28
CA THR A 591 19.85 -20.84 -6.76
C THR A 591 19.70 -21.85 -5.64
N ASN A 592 18.71 -21.63 -4.78
CA ASN A 592 18.19 -22.70 -3.92
C ASN A 592 16.67 -22.79 -3.87
N GLN A 593 15.94 -21.98 -4.65
CA GLN A 593 14.50 -22.13 -4.79
C GLN A 593 14.14 -23.05 -5.97
N THR A 594 13.84 -24.31 -5.64
CA THR A 594 13.42 -25.34 -6.59
C THR A 594 11.99 -25.11 -7.14
N PHE A 595 11.19 -24.31 -6.43
CA PHE A 595 9.80 -23.99 -6.75
C PHE A 595 9.53 -22.51 -6.60
N LYS A 596 8.78 -21.93 -7.54
CA LYS A 596 8.28 -20.55 -7.48
C LYS A 596 6.78 -20.53 -7.73
N PRO A 597 5.94 -20.08 -6.77
CA PRO A 597 4.52 -19.91 -7.02
C PRO A 597 4.29 -18.81 -8.07
N VAL A 598 3.28 -19.00 -8.92
CA VAL A 598 2.88 -18.05 -9.95
C VAL A 598 1.41 -17.71 -9.74
N SER A 599 1.14 -16.44 -9.40
CA SER A 599 -0.22 -15.95 -9.28
C SER A 599 -0.79 -15.67 -10.66
N SER A 600 -1.93 -16.27 -10.98
CA SER A 600 -2.65 -16.06 -12.24
C SER A 600 -3.98 -15.33 -12.07
N GLY A 601 -4.42 -15.07 -10.83
CA GLY A 601 -5.75 -14.52 -10.54
C GLY A 601 -6.93 -15.44 -10.89
N VAL A 602 -6.68 -16.69 -11.29
CA VAL A 602 -7.73 -17.67 -11.62
C VAL A 602 -8.14 -18.46 -10.37
N GLU A 603 -9.41 -18.38 -9.98
CA GLU A 603 -9.94 -19.10 -8.82
C GLU A 603 -9.75 -20.62 -8.92
N CYS A 604 -9.44 -21.27 -7.79
CA CYS A 604 -9.23 -22.72 -7.71
C CYS A 604 -8.17 -23.26 -8.68
N LEU A 605 -7.14 -22.47 -8.99
CA LEU A 605 -6.00 -22.87 -9.82
C LEU A 605 -4.71 -22.28 -9.25
N PHE A 606 -3.70 -23.13 -9.08
CA PHE A 606 -2.40 -22.75 -8.55
C PHE A 606 -1.32 -23.12 -9.57
N PHE A 607 -0.51 -22.15 -9.97
CA PHE A 607 0.64 -22.39 -10.83
C PHE A 607 1.91 -22.40 -9.99
N MET A 608 2.78 -23.36 -10.27
CA MET A 608 4.07 -23.48 -9.63
C MET A 608 5.11 -23.72 -10.72
N LYS A 609 6.02 -22.76 -10.90
CA LYS A 609 7.18 -22.91 -11.76
C LYS A 609 8.19 -23.79 -11.03
N THR A 610 8.68 -24.82 -11.70
CA THR A 610 9.81 -25.63 -11.22
C THR A 610 11.10 -25.12 -11.86
N MET A 611 12.19 -25.23 -11.14
CA MET A 611 13.54 -24.94 -11.62
C MET A 611 14.36 -26.23 -11.61
N ASP A 612 15.38 -26.33 -12.45
CA ASP A 612 16.28 -27.47 -12.42
C ASP A 612 16.84 -27.72 -11.02
N PRO A 613 16.93 -28.99 -10.57
CA PRO A 613 16.75 -30.21 -11.36
C PRO A 613 15.30 -30.75 -11.42
N VAL A 614 14.29 -30.00 -10.93
CA VAL A 614 12.91 -30.50 -10.85
C VAL A 614 12.16 -30.28 -12.15
N GLN A 615 11.86 -31.39 -12.80
CA GLN A 615 11.08 -31.43 -14.03
C GLN A 615 9.57 -31.60 -13.71
N PRO A 616 8.67 -30.76 -14.28
CA PRO A 616 7.24 -30.78 -13.97
C PRO A 616 6.57 -32.16 -14.15
N GLY A 617 6.94 -32.87 -15.23
CA GLY A 617 6.42 -34.21 -15.54
C GLY A 617 6.79 -35.24 -14.46
N SER A 618 8.07 -35.29 -14.08
CA SER A 618 8.57 -36.20 -13.05
C SER A 618 7.97 -35.92 -11.68
N LEU A 619 7.79 -34.64 -11.34
CA LEU A 619 7.15 -34.22 -10.10
C LEU A 619 5.68 -34.67 -10.05
N ALA A 620 4.90 -34.34 -11.09
CA ALA A 620 3.48 -34.70 -11.14
C ALA A 620 3.28 -36.22 -11.09
N LYS A 621 4.13 -36.97 -11.82
CA LYS A 621 4.17 -38.44 -11.77
C LYS A 621 4.43 -38.93 -10.34
N LYS A 622 5.50 -38.47 -9.71
CA LYS A 622 5.88 -38.93 -8.36
C LYS A 622 4.81 -38.62 -7.33
N MET A 623 4.18 -37.45 -7.39
CA MET A 623 3.07 -37.09 -6.51
C MET A 623 1.85 -37.98 -6.70
N CYS A 624 1.55 -38.37 -7.94
CA CYS A 624 0.43 -39.27 -8.24
C CYS A 624 0.74 -40.72 -7.82
N GLU A 625 1.96 -41.20 -8.01
CA GLU A 625 2.41 -42.50 -7.48
C GLU A 625 2.34 -42.52 -5.96
N ASP A 626 2.86 -41.49 -5.29
CA ASP A 626 2.75 -41.32 -3.83
C ASP A 626 1.29 -41.33 -3.37
N ALA A 627 0.37 -40.75 -4.15
CA ALA A 627 -1.06 -40.75 -3.83
C ALA A 627 -1.73 -42.11 -4.03
N ARG A 628 -1.43 -42.80 -5.14
CA ARG A 628 -1.91 -44.15 -5.44
C ARG A 628 -1.47 -45.15 -4.36
N ASP A 629 -0.23 -45.03 -3.91
CA ASP A 629 0.39 -45.98 -2.99
C ASP A 629 0.14 -45.61 -1.50
N CYS A 630 -0.54 -44.49 -1.23
CA CYS A 630 -0.87 -44.02 0.11
C CYS A 630 -2.06 -44.79 0.73
N GLN A 631 -1.77 -45.67 1.69
CA GLN A 631 -2.77 -46.49 2.39
C GLN A 631 -3.44 -45.80 3.58
N ASP A 632 -2.74 -44.87 4.25
CA ASP A 632 -3.27 -44.14 5.41
C ASP A 632 -3.76 -42.75 5.00
N GLN A 633 -5.06 -42.49 5.22
CA GLN A 633 -5.68 -41.20 4.93
C GLN A 633 -5.00 -40.02 5.66
N ARG A 634 -4.38 -40.25 6.82
CA ARG A 634 -3.67 -39.21 7.58
C ARG A 634 -2.36 -38.78 6.90
N GLN A 635 -1.76 -39.65 6.09
CA GLN A 635 -0.49 -39.41 5.39
C GLN A 635 -0.67 -38.80 3.99
N ARG A 636 -1.90 -38.50 3.57
CA ARG A 636 -2.17 -37.86 2.28
C ARG A 636 -1.53 -36.48 2.23
N LYS A 637 -0.57 -36.29 1.31
CA LYS A 637 0.17 -35.02 1.13
C LYS A 637 -0.63 -33.96 0.35
N CYS A 638 -1.58 -34.38 -0.51
CA CYS A 638 -2.29 -33.50 -1.45
C CYS A 638 -3.80 -33.43 -1.18
N LYS A 639 -4.19 -33.06 0.06
CA LYS A 639 -5.60 -33.15 0.53
C LYS A 639 -6.59 -32.24 -0.21
N TYR A 640 -6.11 -31.15 -0.78
CA TYR A 640 -6.94 -30.11 -1.42
C TYR A 640 -6.70 -29.98 -2.92
N ILE A 641 -5.85 -30.85 -3.50
CA ILE A 641 -5.54 -30.85 -4.93
C ILE A 641 -6.40 -31.91 -5.61
N ASN A 642 -7.26 -31.51 -6.55
CA ASN A 642 -8.09 -32.43 -7.31
C ASN A 642 -7.31 -33.09 -8.47
N ARG A 643 -6.51 -32.30 -9.19
CA ARG A 643 -5.76 -32.74 -10.36
C ARG A 643 -4.43 -32.01 -10.43
N LEU A 644 -3.38 -32.72 -10.86
CA LEU A 644 -2.09 -32.14 -11.22
C LEU A 644 -1.94 -32.19 -12.74
N THR A 645 -1.60 -31.07 -13.37
CA THR A 645 -1.26 -31.07 -14.81
C THR A 645 0.18 -30.61 -14.98
N PRO A 646 1.09 -31.47 -15.46
CA PRO A 646 2.44 -31.03 -15.78
C PRO A 646 2.42 -30.12 -17.01
N VAL A 647 3.13 -29.00 -16.96
CA VAL A 647 3.35 -28.07 -18.08
C VAL A 647 4.85 -27.96 -18.33
N VAL A 648 5.32 -28.48 -19.47
CA VAL A 648 6.75 -28.52 -19.81
C VAL A 648 7.24 -27.17 -20.32
N ASN A 649 6.44 -26.49 -21.14
CA ASN A 649 6.75 -25.15 -21.64
C ASN A 649 5.47 -24.32 -21.82
N MET A 650 5.62 -22.99 -21.83
CA MET A 650 4.51 -22.03 -21.89
C MET A 650 4.86 -20.78 -22.70
N ASP A 651 3.84 -20.13 -23.27
CA ASP A 651 3.94 -18.82 -23.95
C ASP A 651 2.55 -18.13 -23.92
N LYS A 652 2.42 -16.94 -24.49
CA LYS A 652 1.15 -16.21 -24.60
C LYS A 652 0.12 -17.01 -25.39
N ALA A 653 -1.13 -16.99 -24.95
CA ALA A 653 -2.26 -17.63 -25.62
C ALA A 653 -2.64 -16.85 -26.89
N THR A 654 -1.81 -17.01 -27.92
CA THR A 654 -2.02 -16.48 -29.27
C THR A 654 -1.74 -17.57 -30.27
N ASP A 655 -2.17 -17.41 -31.54
CA ASP A 655 -1.91 -18.40 -32.58
C ASP A 655 -0.42 -18.71 -32.75
N LYS A 656 0.42 -17.67 -32.72
CA LYS A 656 1.88 -17.78 -32.79
C LYS A 656 2.46 -18.44 -31.53
N GLY A 657 1.96 -18.05 -30.35
CA GLY A 657 2.42 -18.62 -29.08
C GLY A 657 2.14 -20.12 -28.95
N ILE A 658 0.92 -20.56 -29.31
CA ILE A 658 0.57 -21.99 -29.29
C ILE A 658 1.46 -22.79 -30.24
N ALA A 659 1.68 -22.31 -31.47
CA ALA A 659 2.52 -23.00 -32.44
C ALA A 659 3.98 -23.09 -31.97
N LYS A 660 4.53 -21.99 -31.43
CA LYS A 660 5.91 -21.92 -30.93
C LYS A 660 6.14 -22.90 -29.77
N VAL A 661 5.26 -22.92 -28.77
CA VAL A 661 5.36 -23.86 -27.64
C VAL A 661 5.19 -25.29 -28.12
N ALA A 662 4.24 -25.55 -29.03
CA ALA A 662 3.99 -26.88 -29.55
C ALA A 662 5.24 -27.42 -30.26
N ARG A 663 5.87 -26.65 -31.15
CA ARG A 663 7.09 -27.10 -31.82
C ARG A 663 8.21 -27.43 -30.84
N ALA A 664 8.42 -26.58 -29.83
CA ALA A 664 9.46 -26.79 -28.83
C ALA A 664 9.22 -28.04 -27.96
N VAL A 665 7.96 -28.34 -27.62
CA VAL A 665 7.62 -29.46 -26.72
C VAL A 665 7.45 -30.79 -27.47
N LEU A 666 6.99 -30.74 -28.73
CA LEU A 666 6.70 -31.94 -29.52
C LEU A 666 7.92 -32.51 -30.24
N SER A 667 8.89 -31.69 -30.63
CA SER A 667 10.04 -32.10 -31.44
C SER A 667 10.89 -33.25 -30.85
N PRO A 668 11.02 -33.43 -29.51
CA PRO A 668 11.75 -34.59 -28.98
C PRO A 668 11.01 -35.92 -29.18
N TRP A 669 9.71 -35.88 -29.49
CA TRP A 669 8.83 -37.06 -29.54
C TRP A 669 8.30 -37.35 -30.94
N PHE A 670 8.01 -36.30 -31.70
CA PHE A 670 7.34 -36.38 -33.00
C PHE A 670 8.19 -35.74 -34.09
N GLU A 671 8.20 -36.35 -35.26
CA GLU A 671 8.61 -35.63 -36.47
C GLU A 671 7.53 -34.60 -36.80
N LEU A 672 7.95 -33.37 -37.07
CA LEU A 672 7.06 -32.24 -37.32
C LEU A 672 7.19 -31.79 -38.77
N LYS A 673 6.08 -31.30 -39.34
CA LYS A 673 6.08 -30.74 -40.69
C LYS A 673 6.80 -29.38 -40.72
N ASP A 674 7.58 -29.17 -41.77
CA ASP A 674 8.23 -27.90 -42.08
C ASP A 674 7.20 -26.79 -42.31
N GLU A 675 7.54 -25.55 -41.95
CA GLU A 675 6.70 -24.38 -42.24
C GLU A 675 6.76 -24.03 -43.72
N GLU A 676 5.59 -23.79 -44.35
CA GLU A 676 5.54 -23.04 -45.60
C GLU A 676 6.13 -21.64 -45.34
N LYS A 677 7.23 -21.32 -46.03
CA LYS A 677 7.94 -20.03 -45.89
C LYS A 677 7.01 -18.87 -46.25
N GLY A 678 6.42 -18.24 -45.24
CA GLY A 678 5.64 -17.01 -45.34
C GLY A 678 5.93 -16.10 -44.15
N ASP A 679 6.65 -15.02 -44.45
CA ASP A 679 7.12 -13.93 -43.58
C ASP A 679 8.13 -14.25 -42.47
N ALA A 680 9.28 -13.60 -42.61
CA ALA A 680 10.47 -13.76 -41.81
C ALA A 680 10.31 -13.18 -40.40
N ASP A 681 10.47 -14.04 -39.39
CA ASP A 681 11.04 -13.63 -38.11
C ASP A 681 11.97 -14.75 -37.62
N LYS A 682 13.24 -14.40 -37.41
CA LYS A 682 14.30 -15.35 -37.05
C LYS A 682 14.04 -15.88 -35.64
N THR A 683 13.50 -17.08 -35.52
CA THR A 683 13.51 -17.84 -34.26
C THR A 683 14.33 -19.11 -34.44
N GLU A 684 15.55 -19.09 -33.93
CA GLU A 684 16.40 -20.27 -33.81
C GLU A 684 15.81 -21.22 -32.76
N ALA A 685 15.18 -22.31 -33.22
CA ALA A 685 15.03 -23.51 -32.42
C ALA A 685 16.02 -24.56 -32.98
N PRO A 686 16.82 -25.25 -32.14
CA PRO A 686 17.68 -26.30 -32.63
C PRO A 686 16.84 -27.49 -33.08
N LEU A 687 16.85 -27.77 -34.39
CA LEU A 687 16.36 -29.01 -34.98
C LEU A 687 17.25 -30.18 -34.52
N SER A 688 16.96 -30.78 -33.36
CA SER A 688 17.54 -32.08 -33.01
C SER A 688 16.76 -33.18 -33.74
N ALA A 689 17.16 -33.48 -34.97
CA ALA A 689 16.64 -34.60 -35.75
C ALA A 689 17.22 -35.93 -35.21
N VAL A 690 16.67 -36.43 -34.10
CA VAL A 690 16.78 -37.85 -33.77
C VAL A 690 15.49 -38.50 -34.31
N PRO A 691 15.56 -39.44 -35.28
CA PRO A 691 14.35 -40.05 -35.84
C PRO A 691 13.57 -40.77 -34.74
N SER A 692 12.40 -40.27 -34.38
CA SER A 692 11.50 -40.97 -33.46
C SER A 692 10.76 -42.09 -34.18
N PRO A 693 10.51 -43.25 -33.51
CA PRO A 693 9.65 -44.28 -34.06
C PRO A 693 8.21 -43.74 -34.23
N PRO A 694 7.41 -44.32 -35.13
CA PRO A 694 6.03 -43.88 -35.33
C PRO A 694 5.18 -44.17 -34.08
N TYR A 695 4.93 -43.12 -33.28
CA TYR A 695 4.00 -43.16 -32.15
C TYR A 695 2.55 -42.92 -32.56
N THR A 696 1.63 -43.58 -31.87
CA THR A 696 0.23 -43.16 -31.79
C THR A 696 0.02 -42.11 -30.70
N TYR A 697 -0.86 -41.14 -30.91
CA TYR A 697 -1.07 -40.07 -29.93
C TYR A 697 -2.53 -39.62 -29.77
N ALA A 698 -2.82 -38.98 -28.64
CA ALA A 698 -4.08 -38.27 -28.40
C ALA A 698 -3.80 -36.85 -27.89
N ILE A 699 -4.63 -35.90 -28.30
CA ILE A 699 -4.59 -34.53 -27.79
C ILE A 699 -5.70 -34.38 -26.73
N ARG A 700 -5.33 -33.84 -25.57
CA ARG A 700 -6.23 -33.48 -24.48
C ARG A 700 -6.03 -32.02 -24.17
N HIS A 701 -7.07 -31.23 -24.35
CA HIS A 701 -7.04 -29.81 -24.10
C HIS A 701 -7.95 -29.43 -22.93
N ASN A 702 -7.61 -28.33 -22.28
CA ASN A 702 -8.43 -27.68 -21.28
C ASN A 702 -8.31 -26.16 -21.49
N ILE A 703 -9.45 -25.48 -21.57
CA ILE A 703 -9.54 -24.05 -21.85
C ILE A 703 -10.37 -23.43 -20.74
N ARG A 704 -9.79 -22.48 -20.00
CA ARG A 704 -10.46 -21.84 -18.86
C ARG A 704 -10.24 -20.33 -18.88
N ASN A 705 -11.33 -19.58 -18.68
CA ASN A 705 -11.34 -18.11 -18.70
C ASN A 705 -10.71 -17.50 -19.99
N HIS A 706 -10.90 -18.17 -21.13
CA HIS A 706 -10.40 -17.72 -22.44
C HIS A 706 -11.54 -17.79 -23.46
N THR A 707 -11.78 -16.71 -24.20
CA THR A 707 -12.95 -16.57 -25.10
C THR A 707 -12.62 -16.74 -26.59
N THR A 708 -11.36 -16.60 -26.99
CA THR A 708 -10.97 -16.65 -28.42
C THR A 708 -10.83 -18.08 -28.98
N PHE A 709 -10.14 -18.99 -28.29
CA PHE A 709 -9.84 -20.32 -28.85
C PHE A 709 -10.95 -21.34 -28.60
N LYS A 710 -11.37 -22.04 -29.65
CA LYS A 710 -12.27 -23.20 -29.54
C LYS A 710 -11.49 -24.51 -29.54
N SER A 711 -12.04 -25.52 -28.87
CA SER A 711 -11.44 -26.85 -28.71
C SER A 711 -11.01 -27.50 -30.05
N GLY A 712 -11.85 -27.44 -31.07
CA GLY A 712 -11.55 -28.05 -32.38
C GLY A 712 -10.38 -27.38 -33.11
N GLU A 713 -10.26 -26.06 -33.00
CA GLU A 713 -9.20 -25.27 -33.63
C GLU A 713 -7.84 -25.57 -33.02
N VAL A 714 -7.78 -25.69 -31.69
CA VAL A 714 -6.55 -26.07 -30.97
C VAL A 714 -6.09 -27.47 -31.36
N ILE A 715 -7.01 -28.45 -31.42
CA ILE A 715 -6.68 -29.82 -31.81
C ILE A 715 -6.16 -29.86 -33.25
N GLN A 716 -6.85 -29.21 -34.19
CA GLN A 716 -6.44 -29.17 -35.59
C GLN A 716 -5.08 -28.52 -35.77
N LYS A 717 -4.82 -27.42 -35.04
CA LYS A 717 -3.54 -26.71 -35.07
C LYS A 717 -2.39 -27.59 -34.61
N ILE A 718 -2.54 -28.25 -33.46
CA ILE A 718 -1.50 -29.12 -32.91
C ILE A 718 -1.29 -30.37 -33.78
N ALA A 719 -2.37 -31.03 -34.20
CA ALA A 719 -2.28 -32.21 -35.07
C ALA A 719 -1.69 -31.87 -36.46
N GLY A 720 -1.96 -30.65 -36.96
CA GLY A 720 -1.43 -30.16 -38.23
C GLY A 720 0.10 -30.08 -38.26
N LEU A 721 0.74 -29.85 -37.10
CA LEU A 721 2.19 -29.77 -36.97
C LEU A 721 2.89 -31.13 -37.04
N ILE A 722 2.18 -32.22 -36.74
CA ILE A 722 2.77 -33.56 -36.58
C ILE A 722 2.79 -34.27 -37.94
N ASP A 723 3.91 -34.92 -38.27
CA ASP A 723 4.06 -35.69 -39.49
C ASP A 723 3.05 -36.86 -39.57
N ALA A 724 2.62 -37.18 -40.79
CA ALA A 724 1.60 -38.19 -41.04
C ALA A 724 2.01 -39.61 -40.62
N LYS A 725 3.30 -39.89 -40.40
CA LYS A 725 3.76 -41.18 -39.85
C LYS A 725 3.26 -41.45 -38.43
N HIS A 726 2.86 -40.41 -37.69
CA HIS A 726 2.29 -40.53 -36.35
C HIS A 726 0.76 -40.51 -36.42
N CYS A 727 0.12 -41.55 -35.89
CA CYS A 727 -1.33 -41.72 -36.04
C CYS A 727 -2.11 -41.32 -34.78
N VAL A 728 -3.27 -40.69 -34.96
CA VAL A 728 -4.17 -40.39 -33.83
C VAL A 728 -4.82 -41.68 -33.30
N ASN A 729 -4.71 -41.92 -31.99
CA ASN A 729 -5.40 -43.01 -31.29
C ASN A 729 -6.00 -42.49 -29.99
N LEU A 730 -7.33 -42.30 -29.96
CA LEU A 730 -8.01 -41.70 -28.80
C LEU A 730 -8.24 -42.67 -27.63
N SER A 731 -8.05 -43.98 -27.86
CA SER A 731 -8.37 -45.02 -26.88
C SER A 731 -7.15 -45.50 -26.11
N LYS A 732 -6.05 -45.82 -26.80
CA LYS A 732 -4.80 -46.32 -26.21
C LYS A 732 -3.59 -45.71 -26.93
N PRO A 733 -3.37 -44.39 -26.80
CA PRO A 733 -2.23 -43.74 -27.42
C PRO A 733 -0.91 -44.15 -26.75
N ASP A 734 0.17 -44.12 -27.51
CA ASP A 734 1.53 -44.22 -26.95
C ASP A 734 1.91 -42.94 -26.21
N LYS A 735 1.47 -41.77 -26.72
CA LYS A 735 1.73 -40.45 -26.14
C LYS A 735 0.48 -39.60 -26.03
N VAL A 736 0.35 -38.85 -24.94
CA VAL A 736 -0.75 -37.89 -24.74
C VAL A 736 -0.18 -36.47 -24.72
N ILE A 737 -0.69 -35.64 -25.61
CA ILE A 737 -0.36 -34.21 -25.69
C ILE A 737 -1.37 -33.46 -24.84
N LEU A 738 -0.90 -32.84 -23.75
CA LEU A 738 -1.70 -32.02 -22.86
C LEU A 738 -1.56 -30.56 -23.31
N VAL A 739 -2.69 -29.88 -23.52
CA VAL A 739 -2.75 -28.48 -23.95
C VAL A 739 -3.61 -27.70 -22.96
N GLU A 740 -2.99 -26.80 -22.22
CA GLU A 740 -3.65 -25.98 -21.20
C GLU A 740 -3.68 -24.53 -21.67
N ILE A 741 -4.88 -23.93 -21.77
CA ILE A 741 -5.06 -22.53 -22.14
C ILE A 741 -5.78 -21.81 -21.01
N PHE A 742 -5.10 -20.84 -20.40
CA PHE A 742 -5.59 -20.07 -19.26
C PHE A 742 -5.43 -18.59 -19.52
N GLN A 743 -6.55 -17.88 -19.63
CA GLN A 743 -6.60 -16.42 -19.75
C GLN A 743 -5.64 -15.85 -20.83
N LEU A 744 -4.41 -15.47 -20.47
CA LEU A 744 -3.42 -14.88 -21.38
C LEU A 744 -2.28 -15.82 -21.82
N PHE A 745 -2.21 -17.05 -21.33
CA PHE A 745 -1.12 -17.98 -21.63
C PHE A 745 -1.58 -19.40 -21.99
N CYS A 746 -0.73 -20.10 -22.74
CA CYS A 746 -0.88 -21.48 -23.13
C CYS A 746 0.32 -22.30 -22.66
N GLY A 747 0.10 -23.55 -22.28
CA GLY A 747 1.12 -24.49 -21.86
C GLY A 747 0.92 -25.85 -22.51
N ILE A 748 2.00 -26.52 -22.89
CA ILE A 748 1.95 -27.82 -23.56
C ILE A 748 2.92 -28.80 -22.91
N SER A 749 2.51 -30.07 -22.84
CA SER A 749 3.31 -31.20 -22.39
C SER A 749 3.04 -32.44 -23.22
N VAL A 750 4.03 -33.33 -23.32
CA VAL A 750 3.84 -34.71 -23.79
C VAL A 750 4.08 -35.65 -22.63
N VAL A 751 3.13 -36.55 -22.38
CA VAL A 751 3.24 -37.59 -21.34
C VAL A 751 3.05 -38.97 -21.97
N ASP A 752 3.51 -40.01 -21.27
CA ASP A 752 3.31 -41.39 -21.71
C ASP A 752 1.84 -41.81 -21.57
N GLY A 753 1.26 -42.40 -22.62
CA GLY A 753 -0.16 -42.70 -22.65
C GLY A 753 -0.58 -43.84 -21.71
N LYS A 754 0.30 -44.82 -21.48
CA LYS A 754 0.03 -45.90 -20.53
C LYS A 754 0.08 -45.36 -19.10
N GLU A 755 1.14 -44.61 -18.76
CA GLU A 755 1.29 -44.00 -17.43
C GLU A 755 0.15 -43.01 -17.14
N TRP A 756 -0.27 -42.24 -18.14
CA TRP A 756 -1.37 -41.29 -17.99
C TRP A 756 -2.69 -41.96 -17.59
N GLU A 757 -3.04 -43.12 -18.17
CA GLU A 757 -4.24 -43.86 -17.76
C GLU A 757 -4.05 -44.59 -16.41
N GLU A 758 -2.88 -45.16 -16.13
CA GLU A 758 -2.57 -45.80 -14.85
C GLU A 758 -2.64 -44.81 -13.67
N LEU A 759 -2.19 -43.58 -13.89
CA LEU A 759 -2.26 -42.49 -12.92
C LEU A 759 -3.60 -41.74 -12.96
N LYS A 760 -4.66 -42.36 -13.49
CA LYS A 760 -6.02 -41.79 -13.55
C LYS A 760 -6.03 -40.36 -14.10
N ARG A 761 -5.23 -40.13 -15.13
CA ARG A 761 -5.11 -38.83 -15.81
C ARG A 761 -4.66 -37.72 -14.86
N TYR A 762 -3.82 -38.08 -13.89
CA TYR A 762 -3.35 -37.24 -12.78
C TYR A 762 -4.48 -36.70 -11.88
N ASN A 763 -5.61 -37.42 -11.80
CA ASN A 763 -6.70 -37.13 -10.86
C ASN A 763 -6.35 -37.69 -9.47
N MET A 764 -5.96 -36.81 -8.55
CA MET A 764 -5.52 -37.19 -7.21
C MET A 764 -6.65 -37.80 -6.38
N ASN A 765 -7.89 -37.35 -6.57
CA ASN A 765 -9.04 -37.87 -5.85
C ASN A 765 -9.38 -39.30 -6.28
N GLU A 766 -9.29 -39.60 -7.57
CA GLU A 766 -9.45 -40.97 -8.08
C GLU A 766 -8.31 -41.89 -7.60
N LEU A 767 -7.08 -41.40 -7.53
CA LEU A 767 -5.96 -42.22 -7.04
C LEU A 767 -6.12 -42.57 -5.56
N TYR A 768 -6.54 -41.61 -4.74
CA TYR A 768 -6.82 -41.85 -3.32
C TYR A 768 -8.05 -42.75 -3.07
N SER A 769 -8.93 -42.95 -4.05
CA SER A 769 -10.10 -43.83 -3.94
C SER A 769 -9.84 -45.28 -4.38
N LEU A 770 -8.69 -45.55 -5.03
CA LEU A 770 -8.26 -46.90 -5.40
C LEU A 770 -7.73 -47.69 -4.19
N THR A 771 -7.36 -47.01 -3.11
CA THR A 771 -6.76 -47.66 -1.93
C THR A 771 -7.84 -48.15 -0.96
N PRO A 772 -7.89 -49.46 -0.61
CA PRO A 772 -8.88 -49.98 0.32
C PRO A 772 -8.72 -49.34 1.71
N VAL A 773 -9.83 -48.94 2.33
CA VAL A 773 -9.85 -48.36 3.68
C VAL A 773 -9.50 -49.44 4.71
N VAL A 774 -8.24 -49.49 5.14
CA VAL A 774 -7.84 -50.30 6.30
C VAL A 774 -8.25 -49.53 7.56
N GLY A 775 -9.43 -49.83 8.10
CA GLY A 775 -9.87 -49.25 9.38
C GLY A 775 -11.36 -48.96 9.51
N LYS A 776 -12.22 -49.94 9.24
CA LYS A 776 -13.46 -50.11 10.02
C LYS A 776 -13.40 -51.50 10.63
N LYS A 777 -12.96 -51.57 11.89
CA LYS A 777 -13.39 -52.63 12.78
C LYS A 777 -14.71 -52.18 13.40
N ASP A 778 -15.69 -53.07 13.34
CA ASP A 778 -16.96 -53.00 14.07
C ASP A 778 -16.77 -52.72 15.57
#